data_AF-A0A968SPX8-F1
#
_entry.id   AF-A0A968SPX8-F1
#
_cell.length_a   1.000
_cell.length_b   1.000
_cell.length_c   1.000
_cell.angle_alpha   90.00
_cell.angle_beta   90.00
_cell.angle_gamma   90.00
#
_symmetry.space_group_name_H-M   'P 1'
#
loop_
_entity.id
_entity.type
_entity.pdbx_description
1 polymer ?
#
loop_
_entity_poly.entity_id
_entity_poly.type
_entity_poly.pdbx_seq_one_letter_code
_entity_poly.pdbx_strand_id
1 'polypeptide(L)'
;MVSRLVGWMVALTLFVGALPASAAHTVEFAAAPLGPAPAAAPAAVPTAPAAIGLALISRYEQPDYAAAFDESAAEIVVHDPVSERLFAVNGLNNTLDIIDISNPLTPTLALTITVGGSGPTSVAIYSNTVAVAVPDEIATNDGAVYFFAADTTDGTPLAQVSVGVLPDMVTFTPDGSKVLTANEGQPEGYEAGQTDPEGSISIIDISGNFAAPTPPSVTTADFTAFNAQADALIAAGVRIFGVDATVAQDLEPEYIAVSADSNTAYVTLQENNALAIVDIETATVTNVLPLGFKDHSVAPNALDASDRDDAINIQTWPAVVGMYQPDGIAAYEVGGTTFLVTANEGDAREYDGLEEEASVEDLLLDSSVFSGTTVFTDEENLGRLNVTTFPTSTEVVTFSQLYAFGARSFSIWNGEDGSLVFDSGDDIERRTAEIYPNNFNASNANNNFDNRSDNKGPEPESVVLGAIAGRTYAFIGLERIGGVMVYDVTEPTAPTYVTYVNNRNFNVDVEDPAAGDLGPEGLFFVTSENSPTGNPLLLVANEVSGSISIFQITENNPDGAGSLSLLHNNDGESTLLPIEVTVPPGAEYGNTVTQTIEIAGVAGFKAVTDREINEARAQNKAVVNLYAGDAFLASATLLCTLDDPNGPVYDALAQTQIPYTAHILGNHEFDYSPDFLFRFIEAFGGTQPFLSANLDFTEEVSFTDLLASNYLTTTSDFNENRVLFAPISGDGVIGGSLVYTDTATGQRFGIVGLTTDSLPTISTPRNVAVTSNLTETVAVAQEAIDLLYNELGVRKIIFASHLQDVDNDIELVSLLKHVDIAVAGGGDDLLVNTEITATLPITRQLLPGDEPAVDDDDNIRNYPLEVTDPDGRTVYIVTSMVTTSTWAASTGTSTPKARSPTGSPRRATRAVWC
;
A
#
# COMPACT_ATOMS: atom_id res chain seq x y z
N MET A 1 62.84 -31.06 -10.61
CA MET A 1 63.11 -31.60 -11.97
C MET A 1 62.13 -30.88 -12.90
N VAL A 2 62.54 -30.10 -13.91
CA VAL A 2 63.11 -30.52 -15.22
C VAL A 2 62.06 -31.32 -16.01
N SER A 3 61.51 -30.87 -17.15
CA SER A 3 61.83 -29.69 -18.00
C SER A 3 60.74 -29.32 -19.05
N ARG A 4 60.56 -28.00 -19.33
CA ARG A 4 60.46 -27.32 -20.66
C ARG A 4 59.29 -27.66 -21.65
N LEU A 5 58.43 -26.68 -22.06
CA LEU A 5 58.49 -25.77 -23.26
C LEU A 5 58.26 -26.49 -24.62
N VAL A 6 57.52 -26.03 -25.67
CA VAL A 6 57.02 -24.71 -26.22
C VAL A 6 55.66 -24.99 -26.98
N GLY A 7 54.73 -24.10 -27.36
CA GLY A 7 54.48 -22.64 -27.16
C GLY A 7 54.12 -21.84 -28.47
N TRP A 8 53.39 -20.70 -28.33
CA TRP A 8 53.16 -19.56 -29.29
C TRP A 8 52.18 -19.68 -30.50
N MET A 9 51.13 -18.83 -30.52
CA MET A 9 50.89 -17.65 -31.43
C MET A 9 49.52 -16.98 -31.10
N VAL A 10 49.41 -15.67 -30.79
CA VAL A 10 49.17 -14.50 -31.70
C VAL A 10 47.83 -14.61 -32.46
N ALA A 11 46.73 -13.85 -32.22
CA ALA A 11 46.42 -12.51 -31.68
C ALA A 11 46.48 -11.33 -32.67
N LEU A 12 45.35 -10.64 -32.92
CA LEU A 12 45.29 -9.28 -33.50
C LEU A 12 43.92 -8.56 -33.32
N THR A 13 43.91 -7.46 -32.58
CA THR A 13 42.98 -6.31 -32.77
C THR A 13 43.82 -5.04 -32.61
N LEU A 14 43.54 -3.98 -33.38
CA LEU A 14 44.45 -2.85 -33.59
C LEU A 14 44.03 -1.56 -32.86
N PHE A 15 45.02 -0.75 -32.50
CA PHE A 15 44.89 0.47 -31.69
C PHE A 15 45.26 1.72 -32.51
N VAL A 16 44.47 2.80 -32.41
CA VAL A 16 44.85 4.18 -32.75
C VAL A 16 44.06 5.11 -31.81
N GLY A 17 44.62 6.10 -31.13
CA GLY A 17 46.02 6.53 -30.97
C GLY A 17 46.20 7.29 -29.65
N ALA A 18 47.42 7.70 -29.29
CA ALA A 18 47.77 8.07 -27.90
C ALA A 18 48.54 9.40 -27.74
N LEU A 19 48.79 9.75 -26.47
CA LEU A 19 49.92 10.50 -25.85
C LEU A 19 49.54 11.82 -25.13
N PRO A 20 50.30 12.26 -24.10
CA PRO A 20 51.09 11.51 -23.10
C PRO A 20 50.86 12.01 -21.64
N ALA A 21 51.57 11.45 -20.65
CA ALA A 21 51.39 11.73 -19.21
C ALA A 21 52.48 12.61 -18.55
N SER A 22 52.10 13.35 -17.50
CA SER A 22 52.97 13.91 -16.44
C SER A 22 52.08 14.48 -15.31
N ALA A 23 52.42 14.50 -14.02
CA ALA A 23 53.51 13.88 -13.25
C ALA A 23 53.06 13.71 -11.78
N ALA A 24 53.72 12.85 -11.01
CA ALA A 24 53.46 12.72 -9.57
C ALA A 24 54.21 13.79 -8.76
N HIS A 25 53.52 14.42 -7.81
CA HIS A 25 54.12 15.24 -6.75
C HIS A 25 53.45 14.94 -5.41
N THR A 26 54.20 14.35 -4.48
CA THR A 26 53.84 14.31 -3.07
C THR A 26 54.26 15.62 -2.39
N VAL A 27 53.39 16.15 -1.54
CA VAL A 27 53.69 17.29 -0.65
C VAL A 27 53.02 17.04 0.69
N GLU A 28 53.82 16.89 1.75
CA GLU A 28 53.31 16.94 3.13
C GLU A 28 53.06 18.39 3.54
N PHE A 29 51.96 18.64 4.26
CA PHE A 29 51.80 19.84 5.08
C PHE A 29 51.35 19.45 6.49
N ALA A 30 51.90 20.13 7.49
CA ALA A 30 51.62 19.87 8.89
C ALA A 30 50.24 20.40 9.31
N ALA A 31 49.66 19.79 10.35
CA ALA A 31 48.34 20.15 10.84
C ALA A 31 48.25 21.60 11.32
N ALA A 32 47.21 22.30 10.85
CA ALA A 32 46.66 23.50 11.45
C ALA A 32 45.32 23.13 12.13
N PRO A 33 44.88 23.85 13.18
CA PRO A 33 43.61 23.55 13.83
C PRO A 33 42.44 23.77 12.87
N LEU A 34 41.49 22.83 12.86
CA LEU A 34 40.23 22.97 12.13
C LEU A 34 39.43 24.13 12.73
N GLY A 35 39.02 25.08 11.90
CA GLY A 35 37.88 25.94 12.20
C GLY A 35 36.58 25.14 12.07
N PRO A 36 35.43 25.73 12.47
CA PRO A 36 34.13 25.12 12.18
C PRO A 36 33.99 24.90 10.67
N ALA A 37 33.41 23.77 10.27
CA ALA A 37 33.11 23.50 8.87
C ALA A 37 32.13 24.57 8.35
N PRO A 38 32.25 25.00 7.07
CA PRO A 38 31.15 25.70 6.44
C PRO A 38 29.91 24.79 6.45
N ALA A 39 28.73 25.36 6.69
CA ALA A 39 27.49 24.60 6.65
C ALA A 39 27.38 23.84 5.32
N ALA A 40 26.89 22.60 5.37
CA ALA A 40 26.58 21.85 4.18
C ALA A 40 25.55 22.65 3.34
N ALA A 41 25.70 22.63 2.02
CA ALA A 41 24.59 23.02 1.17
C ALA A 41 23.44 22.04 1.44
N PRO A 42 22.17 22.49 1.46
CA PRO A 42 21.04 21.58 1.62
C PRO A 42 21.10 20.50 0.55
N ALA A 43 20.77 19.27 0.94
CA ALA A 43 20.64 18.17 -0.01
C ALA A 43 19.56 18.53 -1.04
N ALA A 44 19.75 18.12 -2.30
CA ALA A 44 18.68 18.24 -3.28
C ALA A 44 17.57 17.25 -2.92
N VAL A 45 16.33 17.75 -2.81
CA VAL A 45 15.14 16.93 -2.57
C VAL A 45 15.07 15.80 -3.61
N PRO A 46 14.84 14.53 -3.22
CA PRO A 46 14.78 13.41 -4.15
C PRO A 46 13.70 13.64 -5.23
N THR A 47 14.11 13.73 -6.50
CA THR A 47 13.23 14.14 -7.61
C THR A 47 12.26 13.06 -8.11
N ALA A 48 11.97 12.06 -7.28
CA ALA A 48 10.94 11.04 -7.46
C ALA A 48 10.27 10.79 -6.10
N PRO A 49 8.96 10.48 -6.07
CA PRO A 49 8.35 9.97 -4.86
C PRO A 49 8.98 8.60 -4.53
N ALA A 50 9.48 8.46 -3.31
CA ALA A 50 9.52 7.14 -2.71
C ALA A 50 8.09 6.90 -2.20
N ALA A 51 7.34 6.02 -2.85
CA ALA A 51 6.11 5.54 -2.23
C ALA A 51 6.50 4.67 -1.02
N ILE A 52 5.64 4.66 -0.01
CA ILE A 52 5.77 3.84 1.20
C ILE A 52 4.49 3.04 1.39
N GLY A 53 4.54 1.99 2.20
CA GLY A 53 3.52 0.94 2.18
C GLY A 53 3.40 0.27 3.52
N LEU A 54 2.18 0.29 4.03
CA LEU A 54 1.79 -0.39 5.25
C LEU A 54 1.49 -1.85 4.89
N ALA A 55 2.40 -2.77 5.23
CA ALA A 55 2.15 -4.19 5.14
C ALA A 55 1.83 -4.71 6.55
N LEU A 56 0.61 -5.19 6.79
CA LEU A 56 0.24 -5.80 8.07
C LEU A 56 1.13 -7.02 8.32
N ILE A 57 1.87 -7.03 9.43
CA ILE A 57 2.76 -8.15 9.80
C ILE A 57 2.27 -8.93 11.02
N SER A 58 1.51 -8.29 11.92
CA SER A 58 0.69 -8.98 12.91
C SER A 58 -0.39 -8.06 13.48
N ARG A 59 -1.30 -8.67 14.22
CA ARG A 59 -2.29 -8.04 15.08
C ARG A 59 -2.08 -8.54 16.50
N TYR A 60 -2.21 -7.68 17.49
CA TYR A 60 -2.33 -8.06 18.90
C TYR A 60 -3.72 -7.72 19.42
N GLU A 61 -4.34 -8.67 20.10
CA GLU A 61 -5.67 -8.55 20.71
C GLU A 61 -5.48 -8.39 22.23
N GLN A 62 -6.03 -7.34 22.82
CA GLN A 62 -5.89 -7.08 24.26
C GLN A 62 -6.60 -8.16 25.13
N PRO A 63 -6.26 -8.26 26.43
CA PRO A 63 -7.00 -9.10 27.37
C PRO A 63 -8.50 -8.85 27.32
N ASP A 64 -9.27 -9.95 27.32
CA ASP A 64 -10.73 -9.95 27.24
C ASP A 64 -11.35 -9.30 25.96
N TYR A 65 -10.56 -9.17 24.89
CA TYR A 65 -10.93 -8.75 23.50
C TYR A 65 -12.39 -9.04 23.06
N ALA A 66 -12.92 -10.23 23.34
CA ALA A 66 -14.28 -10.62 22.95
C ALA A 66 -15.41 -9.90 23.72
N ALA A 67 -15.06 -8.93 24.57
CA ALA A 67 -15.94 -7.98 25.25
C ALA A 67 -15.35 -6.55 25.22
N ALA A 68 -14.48 -6.27 24.25
CA ALA A 68 -13.78 -4.98 24.09
C ALA A 68 -14.39 -4.08 23.00
N PHE A 69 -15.50 -4.51 22.39
CA PHE A 69 -16.19 -3.74 21.38
C PHE A 69 -16.87 -2.51 22.00
N ASP A 70 -16.54 -1.31 21.52
CA ASP A 70 -17.17 -0.04 21.95
C ASP A 70 -16.92 0.29 23.45
N GLU A 71 -15.80 -0.19 24.01
CA GLU A 71 -15.42 -0.02 25.44
C GLU A 71 -13.97 0.53 25.59
N SER A 72 -13.52 1.35 24.63
CA SER A 72 -12.20 2.01 24.56
C SER A 72 -11.03 1.12 24.99
N ALA A 73 -10.71 0.16 24.15
CA ALA A 73 -9.69 -0.86 24.42
C ALA A 73 -8.58 -0.79 23.37
N ALA A 74 -7.34 -0.54 23.81
CA ALA A 74 -6.26 -0.05 22.96
C ALA A 74 -6.56 1.35 22.37
N GLU A 75 -6.60 2.36 23.24
CA GLU A 75 -6.59 3.78 22.88
C GLU A 75 -5.20 4.21 22.37
N ILE A 76 -4.24 4.43 23.28
CA ILE A 76 -2.89 4.92 22.94
C ILE A 76 -1.83 3.83 23.09
N VAL A 77 -0.87 3.76 22.15
CA VAL A 77 0.27 2.80 22.17
C VAL A 77 1.61 3.47 21.88
N VAL A 78 2.67 3.07 22.58
CA VAL A 78 4.07 3.50 22.33
C VAL A 78 5.07 2.35 22.45
N HIS A 79 6.29 2.52 21.91
CA HIS A 79 7.33 1.48 21.85
C HIS A 79 8.66 1.88 22.52
N ASP A 80 9.27 0.94 23.27
CA ASP A 80 10.67 1.03 23.73
C ASP A 80 11.62 0.20 22.84
N PRO A 81 12.57 0.84 22.12
CA PRO A 81 13.56 0.14 21.30
C PRO A 81 14.69 -0.54 22.10
N VAL A 82 14.75 -0.39 23.43
CA VAL A 82 15.79 -1.04 24.26
C VAL A 82 15.34 -2.41 24.77
N SER A 83 14.06 -2.56 25.13
CA SER A 83 13.45 -3.80 25.59
C SER A 83 12.53 -4.48 24.57
N GLU A 84 12.28 -3.85 23.43
CA GLU A 84 11.37 -4.30 22.36
C GLU A 84 9.95 -4.56 22.89
N ARG A 85 9.42 -3.57 23.60
CA ARG A 85 8.11 -3.61 24.24
C ARG A 85 7.19 -2.52 23.71
N LEU A 86 5.92 -2.86 23.56
CA LEU A 86 4.84 -1.89 23.50
C LEU A 86 4.31 -1.63 24.91
N PHE A 87 3.84 -0.40 25.12
CA PHE A 87 3.06 0.03 26.28
C PHE A 87 1.75 0.57 25.71
N ALA A 88 0.63 -0.03 26.10
CA ALA A 88 -0.68 0.29 25.54
C ALA A 88 -1.70 0.56 26.65
N VAL A 89 -2.54 1.56 26.43
CA VAL A 89 -3.71 1.87 27.26
C VAL A 89 -4.83 0.86 27.01
N ASN A 90 -5.64 0.60 28.02
CA ASN A 90 -6.74 -0.37 28.02
C ASN A 90 -7.81 0.16 29.00
N GLY A 91 -8.69 1.04 28.50
CA GLY A 91 -9.77 1.69 29.24
C GLY A 91 -10.70 0.68 29.90
N LEU A 92 -11.24 -0.28 29.12
CA LEU A 92 -12.04 -1.43 29.57
C LEU A 92 -11.59 -2.07 30.91
N ASN A 93 -10.27 -2.15 31.16
CA ASN A 93 -9.71 -2.79 32.35
C ASN A 93 -9.00 -1.83 33.34
N ASN A 94 -8.97 -0.52 33.06
CA ASN A 94 -8.19 0.49 33.78
C ASN A 94 -6.69 0.11 33.90
N THR A 95 -6.08 -0.34 32.80
CA THR A 95 -4.71 -0.89 32.81
C THR A 95 -3.79 -0.35 31.74
N LEU A 96 -2.48 -0.34 32.03
CA LEU A 96 -1.43 -0.30 31.04
C LEU A 96 -0.94 -1.73 30.75
N ASP A 97 -1.13 -2.21 29.54
CA ASP A 97 -0.59 -3.49 29.07
C ASP A 97 0.80 -3.32 28.46
N ILE A 98 1.72 -4.22 28.81
CA ILE A 98 3.10 -4.25 28.34
C ILE A 98 3.31 -5.52 27.53
N ILE A 99 3.62 -5.36 26.24
CA ILE A 99 3.60 -6.41 25.24
C ILE A 99 4.99 -6.56 24.62
N ASP A 100 5.60 -7.74 24.73
CA ASP A 100 6.88 -8.06 24.09
C ASP A 100 6.69 -8.25 22.58
N ILE A 101 7.39 -7.44 21.78
CA ILE A 101 7.44 -7.50 20.31
C ILE A 101 8.86 -7.78 19.78
N SER A 102 9.74 -8.40 20.58
CA SER A 102 11.04 -8.93 20.13
C SER A 102 10.92 -9.86 18.90
N ASN A 103 9.73 -10.41 18.66
CA ASN A 103 9.28 -10.86 17.36
C ASN A 103 7.92 -10.20 17.03
N PRO A 104 7.86 -9.15 16.19
CA PRO A 104 6.61 -8.43 15.90
C PRO A 104 5.65 -9.22 14.99
N LEU A 105 6.01 -10.44 14.58
CA LEU A 105 5.08 -11.41 13.97
C LEU A 105 4.25 -12.18 15.02
N THR A 106 4.69 -12.19 16.29
CA THR A 106 3.99 -12.86 17.40
C THR A 106 4.11 -12.04 18.69
N PRO A 107 3.43 -10.89 18.81
CA PRO A 107 3.39 -10.11 20.05
C PRO A 107 2.89 -10.95 21.23
N THR A 108 3.42 -10.74 22.44
CA THR A 108 2.96 -11.46 23.64
C THR A 108 2.89 -10.57 24.88
N LEU A 109 1.80 -10.67 25.65
CA LEU A 109 1.65 -9.96 26.92
C LEU A 109 2.75 -10.37 27.91
N ALA A 110 3.53 -9.39 28.38
CA ALA A 110 4.62 -9.57 29.33
C ALA A 110 4.22 -9.17 30.76
N LEU A 111 3.43 -8.10 30.91
CA LEU A 111 2.93 -7.60 32.19
C LEU A 111 1.70 -6.70 31.96
N THR A 112 0.73 -6.73 32.88
CA THR A 112 -0.39 -5.77 32.95
C THR A 112 -0.24 -4.96 34.25
N ILE A 113 -0.41 -3.64 34.19
CA ILE A 113 -0.32 -2.73 35.33
C ILE A 113 -1.66 -2.03 35.52
N THR A 114 -2.37 -2.33 36.60
CA THR A 114 -3.56 -1.54 37.00
C THR A 114 -3.12 -0.18 37.54
N VAL A 115 -3.65 0.90 36.97
CA VAL A 115 -3.47 2.26 37.49
C VAL A 115 -4.60 2.62 38.48
N GLY A 116 -4.55 3.80 39.09
CA GLY A 116 -5.69 4.32 39.85
C GLY A 116 -6.69 5.04 38.94
N GLY A 117 -7.61 5.81 39.53
CA GLY A 117 -8.44 6.75 38.77
C GLY A 117 -9.57 6.11 37.98
N SER A 118 -10.11 6.88 37.01
CA SER A 118 -11.14 6.41 36.06
C SER A 118 -10.60 5.39 35.06
N GLY A 119 -9.30 5.47 34.73
CA GLY A 119 -8.56 4.67 33.75
C GLY A 119 -7.28 5.42 33.35
N PRO A 120 -6.32 4.79 32.65
CA PRO A 120 -5.35 5.52 31.85
C PRO A 120 -6.00 5.99 30.55
N THR A 121 -5.62 7.18 30.06
CA THR A 121 -6.06 7.77 28.78
C THR A 121 -4.92 7.74 27.77
N SER A 122 -3.80 8.38 28.13
CA SER A 122 -2.64 8.50 27.24
C SER A 122 -1.35 7.95 27.85
N VAL A 123 -0.46 7.44 26.98
CA VAL A 123 0.87 6.95 27.34
C VAL A 123 1.93 7.51 26.40
N ALA A 124 3.05 7.95 26.96
CA ALA A 124 4.22 8.40 26.22
C ALA A 124 5.51 7.78 26.76
N ILE A 125 6.57 7.79 25.95
CA ILE A 125 7.88 7.27 26.32
C ILE A 125 9.03 8.16 25.83
N TYR A 126 10.05 8.34 26.68
CA TYR A 126 11.35 8.84 26.27
C TYR A 126 12.46 8.11 26.99
N SER A 127 13.36 7.47 26.22
CA SER A 127 14.37 6.57 26.77
C SER A 127 13.74 5.53 27.71
N ASN A 128 14.39 5.18 28.83
CA ASN A 128 13.87 4.20 29.79
C ASN A 128 12.75 4.75 30.72
N THR A 129 12.00 5.80 30.32
CA THR A 129 10.93 6.40 31.13
C THR A 129 9.63 6.44 30.34
N VAL A 130 8.62 5.74 30.85
CA VAL A 130 7.23 5.77 30.40
C VAL A 130 6.45 6.71 31.32
N ALA A 131 5.62 7.58 30.75
CA ALA A 131 4.67 8.43 31.47
C ALA A 131 3.25 8.04 31.04
N VAL A 132 2.32 7.94 31.99
CA VAL A 132 0.92 7.57 31.77
C VAL A 132 0.04 8.62 32.41
N ALA A 133 -0.86 9.24 31.64
CA ALA A 133 -1.92 10.10 32.14
C ALA A 133 -3.10 9.27 32.63
N VAL A 134 -3.71 9.72 33.74
CA VAL A 134 -4.74 9.01 34.50
C VAL A 134 -5.65 10.04 35.18
N PRO A 135 -6.91 10.26 34.72
CA PRO A 135 -7.88 11.08 35.43
C PRO A 135 -8.32 10.47 36.77
N ASP A 136 -8.85 11.29 37.69
CA ASP A 136 -9.33 10.82 39.00
C ASP A 136 -10.67 10.06 38.90
N GLU A 137 -11.04 9.30 39.95
CA GLU A 137 -12.38 8.65 40.04
C GLU A 137 -13.54 9.67 40.05
N ILE A 138 -13.25 10.96 40.25
CA ILE A 138 -14.20 12.08 40.14
C ILE A 138 -13.65 13.03 39.08
N ALA A 139 -14.38 13.19 37.97
CA ALA A 139 -13.96 13.94 36.79
C ALA A 139 -13.49 15.39 37.07
N THR A 140 -13.94 16.00 38.17
CA THR A 140 -13.62 17.40 38.54
C THR A 140 -12.47 17.58 39.53
N ASN A 141 -11.70 16.52 39.81
CA ASN A 141 -10.48 16.57 40.61
C ASN A 141 -9.19 16.58 39.75
N ASP A 142 -8.11 17.13 40.30
CA ASP A 142 -6.73 16.96 39.81
C ASP A 142 -6.42 15.48 39.51
N GLY A 143 -6.15 15.15 38.24
CA GLY A 143 -5.68 13.83 37.82
C GLY A 143 -4.21 13.59 38.16
N ALA A 144 -3.62 12.51 37.64
CA ALA A 144 -2.24 12.14 37.92
C ALA A 144 -1.45 11.68 36.68
N VAL A 145 -0.14 11.92 36.71
CA VAL A 145 0.82 11.23 35.84
C VAL A 145 1.63 10.22 36.65
N TYR A 146 1.62 8.97 36.18
CA TYR A 146 2.43 7.88 36.70
C TYR A 146 3.67 7.69 35.83
N PHE A 147 4.84 7.56 36.46
CA PHE A 147 6.10 7.33 35.78
C PHE A 147 6.59 5.90 36.03
N PHE A 148 6.90 5.16 34.98
CA PHE A 148 7.45 3.80 35.06
C PHE A 148 8.79 3.70 34.33
N ALA A 149 9.60 2.71 34.70
CA ALA A 149 10.78 2.34 33.93
C ALA A 149 10.36 1.40 32.79
N ALA A 150 10.87 1.60 31.57
CA ALA A 150 10.54 0.71 30.44
C ALA A 150 10.99 -0.75 30.69
N ASP A 151 12.15 -0.92 31.36
CA ASP A 151 12.65 -2.21 31.83
C ASP A 151 11.93 -2.79 33.07
N THR A 152 10.77 -2.25 33.48
CA THR A 152 10.01 -2.74 34.64
C THR A 152 9.61 -4.22 34.54
N THR A 153 9.53 -4.88 35.69
CA THR A 153 9.17 -6.30 35.83
C THR A 153 8.10 -6.57 36.88
N ASP A 154 7.65 -5.54 37.62
CA ASP A 154 6.65 -5.67 38.69
C ASP A 154 5.63 -4.52 38.75
N GLY A 155 5.70 -3.57 37.82
CA GLY A 155 4.77 -2.45 37.75
C GLY A 155 4.95 -1.38 38.82
N THR A 156 6.06 -1.39 39.59
CA THR A 156 6.33 -0.33 40.56
C THR A 156 6.62 1.01 39.85
N PRO A 157 5.88 2.10 40.13
CA PRO A 157 6.19 3.40 39.56
C PRO A 157 7.47 4.02 40.17
N LEU A 158 8.23 4.73 39.34
CA LEU A 158 9.36 5.58 39.71
C LEU A 158 8.88 6.81 40.51
N ALA A 159 7.76 7.40 40.08
CA ALA A 159 7.09 8.52 40.72
C ALA A 159 5.61 8.58 40.30
N GLN A 160 4.85 9.37 41.04
CA GLN A 160 3.50 9.82 40.70
C GLN A 160 3.40 11.30 41.08
N VAL A 161 2.75 12.12 40.26
CA VAL A 161 2.46 13.54 40.55
C VAL A 161 1.02 13.87 40.17
N SER A 162 0.40 14.84 40.85
CA SER A 162 -0.86 15.43 40.37
C SER A 162 -0.60 16.35 39.19
N VAL A 163 -1.55 16.39 38.26
CA VAL A 163 -1.64 17.31 37.12
C VAL A 163 -3.00 18.02 37.16
N GLY A 164 -3.46 18.59 36.05
CA GLY A 164 -4.76 19.26 35.96
C GLY A 164 -5.94 18.28 35.99
N VAL A 165 -7.13 18.83 35.81
CA VAL A 165 -8.40 18.08 35.78
C VAL A 165 -8.58 17.45 34.40
N LEU A 166 -9.00 16.18 34.37
CA LEU A 166 -9.05 15.34 33.17
C LEU A 166 -7.78 15.42 32.29
N PRO A 167 -6.64 14.88 32.75
CA PRO A 167 -5.45 14.76 31.91
C PRO A 167 -5.68 13.70 30.85
N ASP A 168 -6.04 14.14 29.65
CA ASP A 168 -6.10 13.27 28.48
C ASP A 168 -4.68 12.98 27.96
N MET A 169 -4.18 13.77 27.00
CA MET A 169 -2.92 13.50 26.31
C MET A 169 -1.69 13.73 27.18
N VAL A 170 -0.67 12.86 27.04
CA VAL A 170 0.66 13.03 27.64
C VAL A 170 1.77 12.96 26.59
N THR A 171 2.79 13.81 26.71
CA THR A 171 3.95 13.81 25.80
C THR A 171 5.25 14.29 26.46
N PHE A 172 6.39 13.98 25.85
CA PHE A 172 7.72 14.42 26.30
C PHE A 172 8.23 15.58 25.44
N THR A 173 8.96 16.52 26.05
CA THR A 173 9.81 17.44 25.29
C THR A 173 10.87 16.65 24.49
N PRO A 174 11.21 17.03 23.25
CA PRO A 174 12.23 16.34 22.44
C PRO A 174 13.63 16.18 23.08
N ASP A 175 14.00 17.00 24.08
CA ASP A 175 15.25 16.81 24.84
C ASP A 175 15.11 15.83 26.04
N GLY A 176 13.88 15.46 26.41
CA GLY A 176 13.52 14.60 27.53
C GLY A 176 13.63 15.23 28.91
N SER A 177 13.73 16.55 29.02
CA SER A 177 13.84 17.24 30.32
C SER A 177 12.50 17.44 31.03
N LYS A 178 11.39 17.52 30.28
CA LYS A 178 10.04 17.70 30.82
C LYS A 178 9.02 16.77 30.15
N VAL A 179 7.92 16.53 30.86
CA VAL A 179 6.69 15.88 30.35
C VAL A 179 5.56 16.89 30.43
N LEU A 180 4.69 16.90 29.43
CA LEU A 180 3.51 17.74 29.36
C LEU A 180 2.27 16.86 29.39
N THR A 181 1.21 17.30 30.06
CA THR A 181 -0.15 16.82 29.80
C THR A 181 -1.04 17.97 29.37
N ALA A 182 -1.90 17.71 28.39
CA ALA A 182 -3.15 18.44 28.27
C ALA A 182 -4.06 18.03 29.43
N ASN A 183 -4.97 18.91 29.84
CA ASN A 183 -5.89 18.64 30.95
C ASN A 183 -7.16 19.42 30.63
N GLU A 184 -8.13 18.73 30.04
CA GLU A 184 -9.30 19.31 29.38
C GLU A 184 -10.04 20.26 30.33
N GLY A 185 -10.31 19.75 31.54
CA GLY A 185 -11.15 20.43 32.51
C GLY A 185 -12.64 20.40 32.17
N GLN A 186 -13.13 19.42 31.40
CA GLN A 186 -14.54 19.31 31.00
C GLN A 186 -15.53 19.45 32.18
N PRO A 187 -16.70 20.08 31.97
CA PRO A 187 -17.72 20.26 32.99
C PRO A 187 -18.49 18.96 33.32
N GLU A 188 -18.98 18.86 34.55
CA GLU A 188 -20.00 17.84 34.93
C GLU A 188 -21.35 18.06 34.23
N GLY A 189 -21.52 19.19 33.53
CA GLY A 189 -22.76 19.73 32.97
C GLY A 189 -23.07 21.15 33.47
N TYR A 190 -24.15 21.74 32.96
CA TYR A 190 -24.53 23.14 33.20
C TYR A 190 -25.84 23.30 34.02
N GLU A 191 -26.40 22.22 34.59
CA GLU A 191 -27.47 22.32 35.59
C GLU A 191 -26.98 22.91 36.93
N ALA A 192 -27.96 23.33 37.75
CA ALA A 192 -27.75 24.11 38.97
C ALA A 192 -27.11 23.30 40.12
N GLY A 193 -25.80 23.08 40.05
CA GLY A 193 -24.99 22.47 41.10
C GLY A 193 -23.85 21.58 40.61
N GLN A 194 -23.72 21.37 39.30
CA GLN A 194 -22.55 20.79 38.66
C GLN A 194 -21.34 21.76 38.72
N THR A 195 -20.16 21.22 38.50
CA THR A 195 -18.88 21.95 38.50
C THR A 195 -18.28 22.00 37.10
N ASP A 196 -17.72 23.15 36.77
CA ASP A 196 -17.11 23.54 35.50
C ASP A 196 -15.63 23.90 35.82
N PRO A 197 -14.68 22.94 35.72
CA PRO A 197 -13.25 23.14 36.04
C PRO A 197 -12.55 24.21 35.18
N GLU A 198 -11.28 24.51 35.46
CA GLU A 198 -10.43 25.29 34.54
C GLU A 198 -9.50 24.34 33.75
N GLY A 199 -9.61 24.33 32.42
CA GLY A 199 -8.71 23.63 31.51
C GLY A 199 -7.29 24.19 31.59
N SER A 200 -6.28 23.34 31.36
CA SER A 200 -4.88 23.72 31.57
C SER A 200 -3.85 22.80 30.92
N ILE A 201 -2.59 23.25 30.86
CA ILE A 201 -1.45 22.40 30.46
C ILE A 201 -0.49 22.25 31.64
N SER A 202 -0.19 21.00 32.03
CA SER A 202 0.68 20.69 33.16
C SER A 202 2.07 20.31 32.68
N ILE A 203 3.08 21.08 33.08
CA ILE A 203 4.48 20.89 32.69
C ILE A 203 5.25 20.31 33.88
N ILE A 204 5.78 19.10 33.71
CA ILE A 204 6.44 18.29 34.75
C ILE A 204 7.94 18.24 34.47
N ASP A 205 8.76 18.89 35.30
CA ASP A 205 10.21 18.83 35.16
C ASP A 205 10.76 17.51 35.74
N ILE A 206 11.31 16.67 34.87
CA ILE A 206 11.88 15.36 35.20
C ILE A 206 13.42 15.35 35.16
N SER A 207 14.07 16.51 34.97
CA SER A 207 15.54 16.64 34.89
C SER A 207 16.27 16.14 36.15
N GLY A 208 15.57 16.04 37.28
CA GLY A 208 16.02 15.40 38.51
C GLY A 208 16.15 13.87 38.45
N ASN A 209 15.72 13.22 37.37
CA ASN A 209 15.75 11.76 37.13
C ASN A 209 15.28 10.96 38.35
N PHE A 210 14.07 11.29 38.83
CA PHE A 210 13.37 10.63 39.94
C PHE A 210 14.19 10.47 41.25
N ALA A 211 15.18 11.35 41.47
CA ALA A 211 16.13 11.24 42.57
C ALA A 211 15.48 11.53 43.95
N ALA A 212 15.07 10.47 44.64
CA ALA A 212 14.52 10.52 45.99
C ALA A 212 15.42 11.35 46.96
N PRO A 213 14.84 12.23 47.79
CA PRO A 213 13.42 12.30 48.15
C PRO A 213 12.61 13.36 47.38
N THR A 214 13.11 13.91 46.28
CA THR A 214 12.42 14.98 45.54
C THR A 214 11.61 14.36 44.39
N PRO A 215 10.27 14.46 44.38
CA PRO A 215 9.48 14.08 43.20
C PRO A 215 9.70 15.09 42.07
N PRO A 216 9.32 14.75 40.82
CA PRO A 216 9.23 15.74 39.74
C PRO A 216 8.40 16.96 40.17
N SER A 217 8.76 18.15 39.67
CA SER A 217 8.04 19.39 39.98
C SER A 217 7.09 19.77 38.85
N VAL A 218 5.82 19.93 39.16
CA VAL A 218 4.77 20.35 38.22
C VAL A 218 4.56 21.86 38.28
N THR A 219 4.39 22.46 37.11
CA THR A 219 3.99 23.86 36.90
C THR A 219 2.89 23.92 35.85
N THR A 220 1.79 24.59 36.14
CA THR A 220 0.63 24.68 35.26
C THR A 220 0.69 25.96 34.41
N ALA A 221 0.44 25.83 33.11
CA ALA A 221 0.10 26.93 32.23
C ALA A 221 -1.44 27.03 32.16
N ASP A 222 -1.99 28.12 32.68
CA ASP A 222 -3.43 28.37 32.76
C ASP A 222 -3.91 29.42 31.73
N PHE A 223 -5.21 29.42 31.46
CA PHE A 223 -5.87 30.38 30.58
C PHE A 223 -6.48 31.59 31.31
N THR A 224 -6.27 31.77 32.63
CA THR A 224 -6.94 32.83 33.42
C THR A 224 -6.58 34.24 32.94
N ALA A 225 -5.43 34.41 32.27
CA ALA A 225 -5.03 35.63 31.58
C ALA A 225 -5.96 36.01 30.40
N PHE A 226 -6.70 35.06 29.85
CA PHE A 226 -7.65 35.23 28.75
C PHE A 226 -9.10 35.47 29.22
N ASN A 227 -9.42 35.28 30.51
CA ASN A 227 -10.75 35.59 31.09
C ASN A 227 -11.19 37.05 30.91
N ALA A 228 -10.25 37.98 30.72
CA ALA A 228 -10.54 39.39 30.41
C ALA A 228 -10.58 39.72 28.90
N GLN A 229 -10.51 38.69 28.03
CA GLN A 229 -10.30 38.80 26.59
C GLN A 229 -11.37 38.08 25.74
N ALA A 230 -12.39 37.48 26.34
CA ALA A 230 -13.48 36.75 25.65
C ALA A 230 -14.02 37.50 24.41
N ASP A 231 -14.49 38.75 24.58
CA ASP A 231 -14.96 39.65 23.51
C ASP A 231 -14.02 39.72 22.30
N ALA A 232 -12.71 39.60 22.51
CA ALA A 232 -11.68 39.71 21.49
C ALA A 232 -11.33 38.36 20.82
N LEU A 233 -11.41 37.25 21.55
CA LEU A 233 -11.22 35.89 21.03
C LEU A 233 -12.43 35.48 20.17
N ILE A 234 -13.64 35.71 20.68
CA ILE A 234 -14.90 35.53 19.96
C ILE A 234 -14.91 36.36 18.67
N ALA A 235 -14.47 37.63 18.74
CA ALA A 235 -14.37 38.50 17.58
C ALA A 235 -13.22 38.15 16.60
N ALA A 236 -12.31 37.25 16.98
CA ALA A 236 -11.29 36.68 16.10
C ALA A 236 -11.77 35.37 15.43
N GLY A 237 -12.71 34.64 16.05
CA GLY A 237 -13.28 33.40 15.53
C GLY A 237 -13.10 32.17 16.43
N VAL A 238 -12.65 32.34 17.68
CA VAL A 238 -12.62 31.24 18.68
C VAL A 238 -14.04 31.01 19.18
N ARG A 239 -14.50 29.76 19.23
CA ARG A 239 -15.78 29.39 19.86
C ARG A 239 -15.63 29.45 21.38
N ILE A 240 -16.47 30.27 22.02
CA ILE A 240 -16.54 30.43 23.49
C ILE A 240 -18.01 30.61 23.88
N PHE A 241 -18.66 29.57 24.40
CA PHE A 241 -20.13 29.48 24.53
C PHE A 241 -20.67 28.68 25.74
N GLY A 242 -19.82 28.18 26.63
CA GLY A 242 -20.20 27.49 27.87
C GLY A 242 -21.09 28.35 28.79
N VAL A 243 -22.04 27.73 29.47
CA VAL A 243 -23.14 28.44 30.15
C VAL A 243 -22.66 29.09 31.46
N ASP A 244 -22.65 30.42 31.50
CA ASP A 244 -22.08 31.25 32.60
C ASP A 244 -20.57 30.99 32.89
N ALA A 245 -19.87 30.30 31.98
CA ALA A 245 -18.45 29.95 32.09
C ALA A 245 -17.49 31.15 31.90
N THR A 246 -16.23 30.98 32.30
CA THR A 246 -15.12 31.86 31.92
C THR A 246 -14.25 31.22 30.85
N VAL A 247 -13.43 32.00 30.14
CA VAL A 247 -12.54 31.49 29.06
C VAL A 247 -11.62 30.37 29.55
N ALA A 248 -11.20 30.38 30.81
CA ALA A 248 -10.35 29.34 31.37
C ALA A 248 -11.07 28.03 31.70
N GLN A 249 -12.40 28.02 31.66
CA GLN A 249 -13.25 26.83 31.85
C GLN A 249 -13.81 26.35 30.49
N ASP A 250 -14.10 27.30 29.60
CA ASP A 250 -14.59 27.05 28.25
C ASP A 250 -13.53 26.47 27.30
N LEU A 251 -12.25 26.81 27.50
CA LEU A 251 -11.14 26.26 26.70
C LEU A 251 -10.70 24.90 27.25
N GLU A 252 -10.92 23.84 26.47
CA GLU A 252 -10.57 22.45 26.79
C GLU A 252 -9.34 21.99 25.99
N PRO A 253 -8.17 21.78 26.64
CA PRO A 253 -6.97 21.27 25.99
C PRO A 253 -6.97 19.74 25.89
N GLU A 254 -6.68 19.26 24.69
CA GLU A 254 -6.82 17.86 24.27
C GLU A 254 -5.44 17.30 23.83
N TYR A 255 -4.92 17.61 22.64
CA TYR A 255 -3.66 17.02 22.14
C TYR A 255 -2.49 18.01 22.06
N ILE A 256 -1.24 17.52 22.26
CA ILE A 256 -0.01 18.35 22.32
C ILE A 256 1.07 17.93 21.31
N ALA A 257 1.47 18.86 20.44
CA ALA A 257 2.71 18.78 19.66
C ALA A 257 3.79 19.73 20.23
N VAL A 258 5.05 19.31 20.23
CA VAL A 258 6.17 20.09 20.79
C VAL A 258 7.19 20.45 19.71
N SER A 259 7.65 21.70 19.70
CA SER A 259 8.74 22.21 18.86
C SER A 259 10.05 21.43 19.05
N ALA A 260 10.83 21.27 17.98
CA ALA A 260 12.06 20.49 18.00
C ALA A 260 13.16 21.05 18.94
N ASP A 261 13.08 22.34 19.29
CA ASP A 261 13.97 22.99 20.26
C ASP A 261 13.50 22.89 21.73
N SER A 262 12.37 22.22 21.98
CA SER A 262 11.73 22.00 23.29
C SER A 262 11.26 23.27 24.03
N ASN A 263 11.15 24.43 23.36
CA ASN A 263 10.74 25.68 24.02
C ASN A 263 9.22 25.97 23.92
N THR A 264 8.54 25.45 22.89
CA THR A 264 7.14 25.75 22.58
C THR A 264 6.32 24.48 22.42
N ALA A 265 5.14 24.45 23.04
CA ALA A 265 4.09 23.47 22.78
C ALA A 265 2.91 24.12 22.03
N TYR A 266 2.31 23.35 21.14
CA TYR A 266 1.13 23.68 20.35
C TYR A 266 0.05 22.69 20.76
N VAL A 267 -1.11 23.22 21.14
CA VAL A 267 -2.12 22.46 21.88
C VAL A 267 -3.47 22.69 21.22
N THR A 268 -4.18 21.62 20.87
CA THR A 268 -5.52 21.70 20.29
C THR A 268 -6.54 22.13 21.34
N LEU A 269 -7.62 22.73 20.84
CA LEU A 269 -8.77 23.24 21.58
C LEU A 269 -9.98 22.97 20.69
N GLN A 270 -10.48 21.73 20.73
CA GLN A 270 -11.20 21.09 19.64
C GLN A 270 -12.58 21.73 19.41
N GLU A 271 -13.37 21.76 20.47
CA GLU A 271 -14.67 22.42 20.60
C GLU A 271 -14.53 23.93 20.39
N ASN A 272 -13.42 24.53 20.82
CA ASN A 272 -13.17 25.96 20.61
C ASN A 272 -12.75 26.30 19.16
N ASN A 273 -12.48 25.28 18.32
CA ASN A 273 -11.97 25.38 16.96
C ASN A 273 -10.69 26.26 16.89
N ALA A 274 -9.76 25.99 17.82
CA ALA A 274 -8.61 26.85 18.10
C ALA A 274 -7.32 26.07 18.40
N LEU A 275 -6.23 26.83 18.52
CA LEU A 275 -4.89 26.34 18.90
C LEU A 275 -4.29 27.25 19.98
N ALA A 276 -3.85 26.68 21.09
CA ALA A 276 -3.04 27.37 22.09
C ALA A 276 -1.54 27.22 21.82
N ILE A 277 -0.76 28.27 22.10
CA ILE A 277 0.71 28.26 22.01
C ILE A 277 1.30 28.52 23.40
N VAL A 278 2.03 27.55 23.93
CA VAL A 278 2.56 27.56 25.31
C VAL A 278 4.08 27.70 25.31
N ASP A 279 4.60 28.65 26.08
CA ASP A 279 6.03 28.74 26.42
C ASP A 279 6.32 27.78 27.58
N ILE A 280 7.15 26.76 27.31
CA ILE A 280 7.35 25.60 28.20
C ILE A 280 8.24 25.93 29.40
N GLU A 281 9.22 26.82 29.24
CA GLU A 281 10.15 27.21 30.33
C GLU A 281 9.51 28.20 31.31
N THR A 282 8.55 29.02 30.86
CA THR A 282 7.79 29.93 31.72
C THR A 282 6.43 29.41 32.16
N ALA A 283 6.02 28.24 31.67
CA ALA A 283 4.70 27.64 31.89
C ALA A 283 3.56 28.65 31.68
N THR A 284 3.49 29.22 30.47
CA THR A 284 2.55 30.30 30.14
C THR A 284 1.91 30.07 28.77
N VAL A 285 0.58 30.05 28.71
CA VAL A 285 -0.17 30.18 27.46
C VAL A 285 0.06 31.60 26.91
N THR A 286 0.72 31.69 25.76
CA THR A 286 1.11 32.98 25.15
C THR A 286 0.03 33.52 24.22
N ASN A 287 -0.54 32.64 23.39
CA ASN A 287 -1.58 32.94 22.40
C ASN A 287 -2.66 31.86 22.44
N VAL A 288 -3.89 32.25 22.08
CA VAL A 288 -4.95 31.37 21.59
C VAL A 288 -5.31 31.87 20.19
N LEU A 289 -5.28 30.98 19.19
CA LEU A 289 -5.45 31.32 17.77
C LEU A 289 -6.66 30.57 17.18
N PRO A 290 -7.60 31.24 16.49
CA PRO A 290 -8.70 30.57 15.81
C PRO A 290 -8.22 29.92 14.51
N LEU A 291 -8.68 28.70 14.23
CA LEU A 291 -8.35 27.97 13.01
C LEU A 291 -9.16 28.47 11.79
N GLY A 292 -10.31 29.10 12.04
CA GLY A 292 -11.23 29.57 11.00
C GLY A 292 -12.14 28.45 10.50
N PHE A 293 -12.60 28.55 9.25
CA PHE A 293 -13.60 27.63 8.70
C PHE A 293 -13.32 27.30 7.23
N LYS A 294 -13.58 26.05 6.84
CA LYS A 294 -13.41 25.52 5.50
C LYS A 294 -14.63 25.84 4.62
N ASP A 295 -14.43 26.56 3.52
CA ASP A 295 -15.50 26.94 2.59
C ASP A 295 -15.94 25.72 1.74
N HIS A 296 -17.12 25.14 1.99
CA HIS A 296 -17.66 24.03 1.21
C HIS A 296 -18.41 24.45 -0.06
N SER A 297 -18.44 25.75 -0.39
CA SER A 297 -19.04 26.24 -1.63
C SER A 297 -18.09 26.18 -2.85
N VAL A 298 -16.85 25.71 -2.66
CA VAL A 298 -15.83 25.57 -3.72
C VAL A 298 -15.48 24.11 -4.01
N ALA A 299 -15.29 23.79 -5.30
CA ALA A 299 -15.15 22.41 -5.79
C ALA A 299 -14.04 21.53 -5.19
N PRO A 300 -12.89 22.04 -4.68
CA PRO A 300 -11.90 21.22 -3.97
C PRO A 300 -12.28 20.89 -2.52
N ASN A 301 -13.34 21.50 -2.00
CA ASN A 301 -13.84 21.34 -0.64
C ASN A 301 -15.29 20.84 -0.67
N ALA A 302 -15.66 20.02 -1.66
CA ALA A 302 -16.98 19.40 -1.64
C ALA A 302 -17.12 18.51 -0.38
N LEU A 303 -18.35 18.20 0.01
CA LEU A 303 -18.60 17.10 0.95
C LEU A 303 -19.80 16.30 0.48
N ASP A 304 -19.88 15.05 0.91
CA ASP A 304 -21.17 14.38 1.04
C ASP A 304 -21.89 14.84 2.31
N ALA A 305 -23.20 15.03 2.27
CA ALA A 305 -23.93 15.75 3.32
C ALA A 305 -25.27 15.12 3.75
N SER A 306 -25.63 14.00 3.13
CA SER A 306 -26.86 13.25 3.39
C SER A 306 -26.52 11.78 3.54
N ASP A 307 -27.22 11.07 4.41
CA ASP A 307 -27.24 9.61 4.46
C ASP A 307 -28.57 9.03 3.91
N ARG A 308 -29.26 9.79 3.04
CA ARG A 308 -30.68 9.55 2.64
C ARG A 308 -30.96 9.60 1.14
N ASP A 309 -29.99 9.92 0.28
CA ASP A 309 -30.22 10.03 -1.17
C ASP A 309 -29.90 8.73 -1.96
N ASP A 310 -29.47 7.68 -1.26
CA ASP A 310 -29.02 6.37 -1.78
C ASP A 310 -27.79 6.47 -2.75
N ALA A 311 -26.94 7.49 -2.65
CA ALA A 311 -25.80 7.71 -3.56
C ALA A 311 -24.57 8.37 -2.90
N ILE A 312 -23.39 8.21 -3.53
CA ILE A 312 -22.23 9.06 -3.22
C ILE A 312 -22.38 10.37 -4.00
N ASN A 313 -22.57 11.46 -3.30
CA ASN A 313 -23.04 12.76 -3.76
C ASN A 313 -22.12 13.93 -3.33
N ILE A 314 -20.83 13.68 -3.14
CA ILE A 314 -19.77 14.66 -2.82
C ILE A 314 -19.86 15.92 -3.73
N GLN A 315 -20.48 16.99 -3.22
CA GLN A 315 -20.79 18.22 -3.97
C GLN A 315 -20.57 19.51 -3.16
N THR A 316 -20.69 20.67 -3.84
CA THR A 316 -20.45 21.99 -3.24
C THR A 316 -21.72 22.61 -2.70
N TRP A 317 -21.72 23.01 -1.43
CA TRP A 317 -22.89 23.56 -0.75
C TRP A 317 -22.73 25.06 -0.44
N PRO A 318 -23.60 25.94 -0.96
CA PRO A 318 -23.48 27.38 -0.76
C PRO A 318 -23.85 27.76 0.68
N ALA A 319 -23.01 28.59 1.31
CA ALA A 319 -23.15 29.02 2.71
C ALA A 319 -23.10 27.87 3.74
N VAL A 320 -22.45 26.74 3.41
CA VAL A 320 -21.98 25.73 4.37
C VAL A 320 -20.47 25.89 4.55
N VAL A 321 -20.00 25.79 5.79
CA VAL A 321 -18.57 25.72 6.13
C VAL A 321 -18.30 24.62 7.15
N GLY A 322 -17.13 24.00 7.09
CA GLY A 322 -16.66 23.02 8.07
C GLY A 322 -15.80 23.70 9.13
N MET A 323 -15.89 23.24 10.38
CA MET A 323 -15.03 23.68 11.48
C MET A 323 -13.78 22.80 11.54
N TYR A 324 -12.60 23.36 11.83
CA TYR A 324 -11.35 22.59 11.72
C TYR A 324 -11.14 21.59 12.84
N GLN A 325 -11.54 21.93 14.07
CA GLN A 325 -11.72 21.01 15.21
C GLN A 325 -10.79 19.78 15.20
N PRO A 326 -9.49 19.97 15.40
CA PRO A 326 -8.55 18.88 15.30
C PRO A 326 -8.29 18.24 16.65
N ASP A 327 -8.45 16.92 16.75
CA ASP A 327 -7.79 16.10 17.76
C ASP A 327 -6.28 16.04 17.44
N GLY A 328 -5.89 15.10 16.58
CA GLY A 328 -4.50 14.72 16.44
C GLY A 328 -3.65 15.88 15.92
N ILE A 329 -2.58 16.21 16.64
CA ILE A 329 -1.58 17.19 16.20
C ILE A 329 -0.15 16.64 16.26
N ALA A 330 0.63 16.91 15.20
CA ALA A 330 2.05 16.57 15.13
C ALA A 330 2.88 17.73 14.54
N ALA A 331 4.11 17.91 15.02
CA ALA A 331 5.01 19.00 14.58
C ALA A 331 6.28 18.49 13.88
N TYR A 332 6.75 19.24 12.88
CA TYR A 332 8.01 18.99 12.18
C TYR A 332 8.64 20.30 11.67
N GLU A 333 9.95 20.31 11.40
CA GLU A 333 10.63 21.47 10.84
C GLU A 333 10.94 21.30 9.35
N VAL A 334 10.66 22.32 8.54
CA VAL A 334 11.13 22.41 7.15
C VAL A 334 11.83 23.75 6.95
N GLY A 335 13.12 23.70 6.57
CA GLY A 335 13.94 24.89 6.34
C GLY A 335 14.30 25.72 7.59
N GLY A 336 13.88 25.27 8.78
CA GLY A 336 14.01 26.02 10.05
C GLY A 336 12.75 26.79 10.48
N THR A 337 11.60 26.53 9.84
CA THR A 337 10.27 26.94 10.30
C THR A 337 9.51 25.69 10.76
N THR A 338 8.80 25.78 11.88
CA THR A 338 7.93 24.72 12.40
C THR A 338 6.63 24.67 11.61
N PHE A 339 6.24 23.48 11.17
CA PHE A 339 4.93 23.18 10.61
C PHE A 339 4.20 22.21 11.52
N LEU A 340 2.89 22.42 11.65
CA LEU A 340 1.98 21.56 12.40
C LEU A 340 1.11 20.82 11.39
N VAL A 341 0.93 19.51 11.54
CA VAL A 341 -0.09 18.74 10.83
C VAL A 341 -1.20 18.46 11.83
N THR A 342 -2.44 18.72 11.46
CA THR A 342 -3.62 18.35 12.25
C THR A 342 -4.50 17.40 11.44
N ALA A 343 -5.08 16.40 12.09
CA ALA A 343 -6.22 15.66 11.58
C ALA A 343 -7.50 16.31 12.14
N ASN A 344 -8.54 16.45 11.32
CA ASN A 344 -9.63 17.40 11.53
C ASN A 344 -10.98 16.66 11.72
N GLU A 345 -11.17 15.99 12.86
CA GLU A 345 -12.30 15.11 13.17
C GLU A 345 -13.63 15.88 13.30
N GLY A 346 -13.90 16.57 14.42
CA GLY A 346 -15.07 17.45 14.55
C GLY A 346 -15.96 17.41 15.80
N ASP A 347 -15.54 17.05 17.00
CA ASP A 347 -16.47 16.79 18.13
C ASP A 347 -17.24 18.00 18.70
N ALA A 348 -18.32 17.70 19.42
CA ALA A 348 -19.37 18.66 19.79
C ALA A 348 -19.49 18.82 21.32
N ARG A 349 -19.71 20.06 21.78
CA ARG A 349 -19.71 20.40 23.21
C ARG A 349 -21.05 20.06 23.88
N GLU A 350 -21.42 18.79 23.87
CA GLU A 350 -22.71 18.27 24.32
C GLU A 350 -22.69 17.84 25.80
N TYR A 351 -23.49 18.50 26.65
CA TYR A 351 -23.52 18.23 28.10
C TYR A 351 -24.92 18.39 28.70
N ASP A 352 -25.16 17.82 29.89
CA ASP A 352 -26.41 18.00 30.65
C ASP A 352 -26.69 19.51 30.89
N GLY A 353 -27.54 20.12 30.05
CA GLY A 353 -27.87 21.55 30.08
C GLY A 353 -27.30 22.42 28.93
N LEU A 354 -26.52 21.84 28.00
CA LEU A 354 -26.04 22.48 26.77
C LEU A 354 -26.15 21.50 25.59
N GLU A 355 -27.15 21.73 24.73
CA GLU A 355 -27.41 20.99 23.49
C GLU A 355 -26.79 21.79 22.33
N GLU A 356 -25.71 21.31 21.70
CA GLU A 356 -24.97 22.07 20.67
C GLU A 356 -25.36 21.70 19.24
N GLU A 357 -25.48 20.40 18.96
CA GLU A 357 -25.79 19.88 17.62
C GLU A 357 -27.24 20.18 17.20
N ALA A 358 -27.44 20.43 15.91
CA ALA A 358 -28.76 20.37 15.28
C ALA A 358 -28.68 19.95 13.81
N SER A 359 -29.65 19.15 13.36
CA SER A 359 -29.85 18.86 11.94
C SER A 359 -30.48 20.07 11.22
N VAL A 360 -30.01 20.38 10.01
CA VAL A 360 -30.44 21.58 9.24
C VAL A 360 -31.95 21.68 9.04
N GLU A 361 -32.69 20.56 8.97
CA GLU A 361 -34.15 20.56 8.75
C GLU A 361 -34.97 21.20 9.88
N ASP A 362 -34.49 21.14 11.13
CA ASP A 362 -35.13 21.80 12.28
C ASP A 362 -34.74 23.29 12.41
N LEU A 363 -33.75 23.76 11.64
CA LEU A 363 -33.22 25.12 11.77
C LEU A 363 -34.04 26.18 11.00
N LEU A 364 -34.15 27.37 11.60
CA LEU A 364 -34.74 28.53 10.95
C LEU A 364 -33.75 29.20 9.99
N LEU A 365 -33.75 28.80 8.74
CA LEU A 365 -32.87 29.35 7.71
C LEU A 365 -33.31 30.75 7.20
N ASP A 366 -32.36 31.66 6.98
CA ASP A 366 -32.60 32.95 6.32
C ASP A 366 -32.93 32.74 4.84
N SER A 367 -34.23 32.81 4.53
CA SER A 367 -34.80 32.74 3.18
C SER A 367 -34.24 33.72 2.14
N SER A 368 -33.43 34.71 2.54
CA SER A 368 -32.71 35.61 1.63
C SER A 368 -31.34 35.06 1.18
N VAL A 369 -30.78 34.10 1.92
CA VAL A 369 -29.62 33.27 1.53
C VAL A 369 -30.13 31.94 0.94
N PHE A 370 -30.90 31.18 1.72
CA PHE A 370 -31.41 29.86 1.39
C PHE A 370 -32.71 29.94 0.56
N SER A 371 -32.64 30.63 -0.59
CA SER A 371 -33.81 31.03 -1.37
C SER A 371 -34.38 29.90 -2.26
N GLY A 372 -35.12 28.98 -1.65
CA GLY A 372 -35.73 27.83 -2.34
C GLY A 372 -35.89 26.63 -1.42
N THR A 373 -36.44 26.87 -0.23
CA THR A 373 -36.03 26.22 1.03
C THR A 373 -35.93 24.71 1.05
N THR A 374 -36.74 23.97 0.28
CA THR A 374 -36.76 22.50 0.35
C THR A 374 -35.38 21.91 0.04
N VAL A 375 -34.66 22.39 -0.99
CA VAL A 375 -33.33 21.87 -1.39
C VAL A 375 -32.25 21.99 -0.28
N PHE A 376 -32.50 22.75 0.79
CA PHE A 376 -31.60 22.86 1.95
C PHE A 376 -32.14 22.16 3.22
N THR A 377 -33.39 21.72 3.23
CA THR A 377 -34.04 21.06 4.39
C THR A 377 -34.64 19.69 4.04
N ASP A 378 -34.61 19.28 2.77
CA ASP A 378 -34.96 17.93 2.32
C ASP A 378 -33.84 16.98 2.81
N GLU A 379 -34.21 15.83 3.38
CA GLU A 379 -33.30 14.86 3.99
C GLU A 379 -32.19 14.43 3.00
N GLU A 380 -32.56 14.27 1.73
CA GLU A 380 -31.69 13.86 0.60
C GLU A 380 -30.72 14.97 0.12
N ASN A 381 -30.44 16.00 0.93
CA ASN A 381 -29.57 17.14 0.59
C ASN A 381 -28.71 17.57 1.79
N LEU A 382 -29.15 18.60 2.54
CA LEU A 382 -28.53 19.04 3.78
C LEU A 382 -29.39 18.77 5.01
N GLY A 383 -30.66 18.35 4.86
CA GLY A 383 -31.63 18.37 5.96
C GLY A 383 -31.18 17.62 7.21
N ARG A 384 -30.47 16.51 7.02
CA ARG A 384 -29.91 15.68 8.09
C ARG A 384 -28.53 16.09 8.60
N LEU A 385 -27.79 16.95 7.87
CA LEU A 385 -26.42 17.35 8.23
C LEU A 385 -26.39 18.00 9.62
N ASN A 386 -25.57 17.48 10.53
CA ASN A 386 -25.36 18.07 11.83
C ASN A 386 -24.49 19.33 11.74
N VAL A 387 -24.93 20.40 12.40
CA VAL A 387 -24.24 21.69 12.45
C VAL A 387 -24.33 22.30 13.85
N THR A 388 -23.34 23.12 14.23
CA THR A 388 -23.37 23.83 15.51
C THR A 388 -24.46 24.90 15.54
N THR A 389 -25.20 24.96 16.64
CA THR A 389 -26.07 26.10 16.96
C THR A 389 -25.32 27.29 17.58
N PHE A 390 -24.05 27.11 17.99
CA PHE A 390 -23.15 28.08 18.61
C PHE A 390 -21.86 28.35 17.81
N PRO A 391 -21.92 28.81 16.53
CA PRO A 391 -20.73 29.04 15.70
C PRO A 391 -19.79 30.16 16.15
N THR A 392 -20.05 30.81 17.30
CA THR A 392 -19.15 31.77 17.97
C THR A 392 -19.35 31.76 19.49
N SER A 393 -20.39 32.45 20.00
CA SER A 393 -20.62 32.64 21.44
C SER A 393 -22.09 32.81 21.84
N THR A 394 -23.02 32.54 20.93
CA THR A 394 -24.46 32.70 21.14
C THR A 394 -25.23 31.76 20.23
N GLU A 395 -26.22 31.06 20.78
CA GLU A 395 -27.25 30.31 20.04
C GLU A 395 -27.82 31.13 18.87
N VAL A 396 -27.72 30.61 17.65
CA VAL A 396 -28.18 31.29 16.43
C VAL A 396 -29.63 30.94 16.13
N VAL A 397 -30.55 31.84 16.51
CA VAL A 397 -32.00 31.64 16.29
C VAL A 397 -32.42 31.81 14.80
N THR A 398 -31.52 32.22 13.90
CA THR A 398 -31.77 32.26 12.45
C THR A 398 -30.47 32.20 11.65
N PHE A 399 -30.28 31.15 10.84
CA PHE A 399 -29.00 30.86 10.18
C PHE A 399 -28.90 31.53 8.81
N SER A 400 -27.82 32.27 8.57
CA SER A 400 -27.43 32.80 7.25
C SER A 400 -26.17 32.12 6.68
N GLN A 401 -25.61 31.18 7.44
CA GLN A 401 -24.50 30.31 7.13
C GLN A 401 -24.61 29.10 8.08
N LEU A 402 -24.25 27.92 7.61
CA LEU A 402 -24.28 26.65 8.32
C LEU A 402 -22.85 26.19 8.62
N TYR A 403 -22.62 25.62 9.79
CA TYR A 403 -21.30 25.32 10.34
C TYR A 403 -21.25 23.84 10.72
N ALA A 404 -20.81 23.01 9.79
CA ALA A 404 -20.71 21.56 9.98
C ALA A 404 -19.56 21.22 10.93
N PHE A 405 -19.80 20.19 11.72
CA PHE A 405 -18.79 19.56 12.57
C PHE A 405 -17.74 18.85 11.71
N GLY A 406 -16.47 19.11 12.04
CA GLY A 406 -15.32 18.59 11.31
C GLY A 406 -15.03 19.28 9.98
N ALA A 407 -13.78 19.14 9.52
CA ALA A 407 -13.36 19.60 8.19
C ALA A 407 -13.08 18.43 7.22
N ARG A 408 -13.30 17.18 7.66
CA ARG A 408 -13.20 15.94 6.86
C ARG A 408 -11.86 15.78 6.13
N SER A 409 -10.78 16.20 6.76
CA SER A 409 -9.47 16.44 6.15
C SER A 409 -8.32 16.32 7.15
N PHE A 410 -7.09 16.45 6.64
CA PHE A 410 -5.98 16.92 7.45
C PHE A 410 -5.52 18.30 6.95
N SER A 411 -5.00 19.13 7.86
CA SER A 411 -4.45 20.46 7.57
C SER A 411 -2.97 20.54 7.90
N ILE A 412 -2.26 21.48 7.27
CA ILE A 412 -0.90 21.88 7.63
C ILE A 412 -0.89 23.37 7.93
N TRP A 413 -0.33 23.74 9.08
CA TRP A 413 -0.27 25.11 9.60
C TRP A 413 1.18 25.56 9.82
N ASN A 414 1.42 26.86 9.75
CA ASN A 414 2.69 27.48 10.15
C ASN A 414 2.71 27.70 11.67
N GLY A 415 3.61 27.03 12.39
CA GLY A 415 3.73 27.15 13.85
C GLY A 415 4.23 28.51 14.33
N GLU A 416 4.79 29.37 13.46
CA GLU A 416 5.24 30.72 13.84
C GLU A 416 4.10 31.76 13.93
N ASP A 417 3.03 31.60 13.14
CA ASP A 417 1.94 32.60 13.04
C ASP A 417 0.51 32.03 12.95
N GLY A 418 0.35 30.70 12.97
CA GLY A 418 -0.94 30.01 12.91
C GLY A 418 -1.61 30.05 11.53
N SER A 419 -0.92 30.49 10.47
CA SER A 419 -1.54 30.53 9.14
C SER A 419 -1.67 29.14 8.50
N LEU A 420 -2.82 28.87 7.89
CA LEU A 420 -3.06 27.67 7.08
C LEU A 420 -2.14 27.66 5.85
N VAL A 421 -1.38 26.57 5.68
CA VAL A 421 -0.41 26.35 4.60
C VAL A 421 -1.00 25.41 3.54
N PHE A 422 -1.73 24.38 3.97
CA PHE A 422 -2.42 23.40 3.14
C PHE A 422 -3.63 22.82 3.90
N ASP A 423 -4.67 22.43 3.17
CA ASP A 423 -5.80 21.62 3.64
C ASP A 423 -6.04 20.55 2.57
N SER A 424 -6.35 19.31 2.97
CA SER A 424 -6.50 18.20 2.03
C SER A 424 -7.78 18.24 1.18
N GLY A 425 -8.60 19.28 1.29
CA GLY A 425 -9.83 19.44 0.53
C GLY A 425 -10.81 18.30 0.80
N ASP A 426 -11.37 17.76 -0.28
CA ASP A 426 -12.26 16.60 -0.31
C ASP A 426 -11.52 15.27 -0.63
N ASP A 427 -10.18 15.27 -0.62
CA ASP A 427 -9.34 14.15 -1.08
C ASP A 427 -9.52 12.87 -0.24
N ILE A 428 -9.89 12.99 1.05
CA ILE A 428 -10.19 11.84 1.91
C ILE A 428 -11.52 11.18 1.49
N GLU A 429 -12.62 11.93 1.41
CA GLU A 429 -13.91 11.39 0.96
C GLU A 429 -13.86 10.86 -0.48
N ARG A 430 -13.13 11.53 -1.38
CA ARG A 430 -12.96 11.03 -2.76
C ARG A 430 -12.22 9.69 -2.80
N ARG A 431 -11.31 9.43 -1.87
CA ARG A 431 -10.56 8.17 -1.78
C ARG A 431 -11.35 7.06 -1.11
N THR A 432 -12.11 7.35 -0.06
CA THR A 432 -13.02 6.36 0.54
C THR A 432 -14.11 5.97 -0.46
N ALA A 433 -14.61 6.92 -1.25
CA ALA A 433 -15.55 6.67 -2.35
C ALA A 433 -14.95 5.87 -3.52
N GLU A 434 -13.69 6.11 -3.89
CA GLU A 434 -13.00 5.37 -4.96
C GLU A 434 -12.68 3.92 -4.54
N ILE A 435 -12.25 3.71 -3.29
CA ILE A 435 -11.68 2.44 -2.80
C ILE A 435 -12.74 1.55 -2.14
N TYR A 436 -13.68 2.12 -1.38
CA TYR A 436 -14.76 1.37 -0.71
C TYR A 436 -16.16 1.92 -1.04
N PRO A 437 -16.56 2.01 -2.33
CA PRO A 437 -17.84 2.63 -2.74
C PRO A 437 -19.10 2.00 -2.13
N ASN A 438 -19.05 0.74 -1.66
CA ASN A 438 -20.18 0.07 -1.00
C ASN A 438 -20.23 0.32 0.52
N ASN A 439 -19.19 0.94 1.09
CA ASN A 439 -19.01 1.20 2.52
C ASN A 439 -18.43 2.62 2.74
N PHE A 440 -18.67 3.52 1.78
CA PHE A 440 -18.33 4.95 1.88
C PHE A 440 -19.00 5.54 3.11
N ASN A 441 -18.28 6.37 3.87
CA ASN A 441 -18.73 6.97 5.13
C ASN A 441 -19.49 6.00 6.06
N ALA A 442 -19.03 4.74 6.12
CA ALA A 442 -19.49 3.77 7.11
C ALA A 442 -18.92 4.09 8.51
N SER A 443 -19.74 3.94 9.55
CA SER A 443 -19.35 4.09 10.96
C SER A 443 -18.41 2.97 11.42
N ASN A 444 -17.68 3.21 12.50
CA ASN A 444 -17.00 2.20 13.31
C ASN A 444 -17.98 1.10 13.79
N ALA A 445 -19.15 1.50 14.29
CA ALA A 445 -20.18 0.66 14.90
C ALA A 445 -21.13 -0.05 13.91
N ASN A 446 -20.96 0.09 12.59
CA ASN A 446 -21.65 -0.75 11.59
C ASN A 446 -21.05 -0.62 10.17
N ASN A 447 -21.21 -1.63 9.31
CA ASN A 447 -20.69 -1.60 7.93
C ASN A 447 -21.65 -0.98 6.89
N ASN A 448 -22.70 -0.26 7.28
CA ASN A 448 -23.67 0.23 6.29
C ASN A 448 -23.05 1.28 5.37
N PHE A 449 -23.53 1.33 4.14
CA PHE A 449 -23.25 2.42 3.21
C PHE A 449 -23.73 3.75 3.82
N ASP A 450 -22.86 4.77 3.75
CA ASP A 450 -23.17 6.21 3.80
C ASP A 450 -23.64 6.78 5.17
N ASN A 451 -23.60 5.98 6.23
CA ASN A 451 -24.25 6.31 7.51
C ASN A 451 -23.57 7.40 8.38
N ARG A 452 -22.50 8.05 7.89
CA ARG A 452 -21.84 9.22 8.50
C ARG A 452 -21.81 10.46 7.60
N SER A 453 -22.36 10.43 6.39
CA SER A 453 -22.32 11.60 5.50
C SER A 453 -23.08 12.81 6.07
N ASP A 454 -24.07 12.57 6.93
CA ASP A 454 -24.77 13.58 7.74
C ASP A 454 -24.00 14.06 8.99
N ASN A 455 -22.99 13.34 9.47
CA ASN A 455 -22.31 13.62 10.73
C ASN A 455 -20.81 13.26 10.64
N LYS A 456 -19.96 14.30 10.52
CA LYS A 456 -18.49 14.30 10.39
C LYS A 456 -17.84 13.43 9.28
N GLY A 457 -18.50 12.41 8.71
CA GLY A 457 -18.08 11.71 7.50
C GLY A 457 -17.00 10.62 7.70
N PRO A 458 -15.76 10.78 7.16
CA PRO A 458 -14.70 9.78 7.28
C PRO A 458 -13.86 9.91 8.56
N GLU A 459 -14.00 11.04 9.28
CA GLU A 459 -13.42 11.32 10.61
C GLU A 459 -11.92 11.03 10.75
N PRO A 460 -11.06 11.98 10.30
CA PRO A 460 -9.63 11.89 10.48
C PRO A 460 -9.27 12.34 11.90
N GLU A 461 -9.07 11.35 12.78
CA GLU A 461 -8.84 11.54 14.21
C GLU A 461 -7.37 11.88 14.50
N SER A 462 -6.50 10.89 14.32
CA SER A 462 -5.11 10.97 14.76
C SER A 462 -4.10 11.19 13.63
N VAL A 463 -2.95 11.80 13.95
CA VAL A 463 -1.82 11.96 13.03
C VAL A 463 -0.47 11.70 13.69
N VAL A 464 0.34 10.85 13.07
CA VAL A 464 1.77 10.69 13.40
C VAL A 464 2.65 10.95 12.18
N LEU A 465 3.86 11.48 12.41
CA LEU A 465 4.82 11.80 11.36
C LEU A 465 6.01 10.82 11.39
N GLY A 466 6.38 10.29 10.21
CA GLY A 466 7.51 9.39 10.06
C GLY A 466 8.52 9.86 9.00
N ALA A 467 9.80 9.85 9.34
CA ALA A 467 10.89 10.19 8.44
C ALA A 467 11.48 8.91 7.81
N ILE A 468 11.36 8.77 6.49
CA ILE A 468 11.76 7.57 5.73
C ILE A 468 12.47 8.00 4.44
N ALA A 469 13.59 7.38 4.07
CA ALA A 469 14.41 7.73 2.90
C ALA A 469 14.85 9.22 2.76
N GLY A 470 14.70 10.04 3.82
CA GLY A 470 14.91 11.49 3.76
C GLY A 470 13.69 12.31 3.28
N ARG A 471 12.50 11.70 3.32
CA ARG A 471 11.17 12.31 3.15
C ARG A 471 10.39 12.22 4.47
N THR A 472 9.43 13.11 4.67
CA THR A 472 8.51 13.11 5.82
C THR A 472 7.13 12.68 5.34
N TYR A 473 6.52 11.73 6.04
CA TYR A 473 5.18 11.24 5.76
C TYR A 473 4.27 11.49 6.95
N ALA A 474 3.03 11.89 6.68
CA ALA A 474 1.95 11.88 7.65
C ALA A 474 1.13 10.59 7.46
N PHE A 475 0.87 9.92 8.58
CA PHE A 475 -0.04 8.79 8.69
C PHE A 475 -1.26 9.33 9.44
N ILE A 476 -2.44 9.26 8.81
CA ILE A 476 -3.70 9.82 9.30
C ILE A 476 -4.64 8.65 9.59
N GLY A 477 -5.08 8.50 10.84
CA GLY A 477 -6.11 7.53 11.24
C GLY A 477 -7.48 7.99 10.73
N LEU A 478 -8.32 7.06 10.27
CA LEU A 478 -9.73 7.33 9.96
C LEU A 478 -10.58 6.48 10.88
N GLU A 479 -11.20 7.11 11.87
CA GLU A 479 -11.70 6.43 13.05
C GLU A 479 -12.99 5.63 12.72
N ARG A 480 -13.96 6.25 12.03
CA ARG A 480 -15.21 5.58 11.60
C ARG A 480 -15.04 4.51 10.51
N ILE A 481 -14.57 4.88 9.31
CA ILE A 481 -14.46 3.91 8.21
C ILE A 481 -13.32 2.89 8.45
N GLY A 482 -12.33 3.27 9.26
CA GLY A 482 -11.19 2.45 9.65
C GLY A 482 -9.96 2.67 8.76
N GLY A 483 -8.83 2.12 9.21
CA GLY A 483 -7.55 2.16 8.49
C GLY A 483 -6.80 3.50 8.57
N VAL A 484 -5.70 3.57 7.82
CA VAL A 484 -4.75 4.70 7.83
C VAL A 484 -4.46 5.18 6.41
N MET A 485 -4.66 6.48 6.17
CA MET A 485 -4.19 7.17 4.96
C MET A 485 -2.78 7.70 5.13
N VAL A 486 -2.01 7.71 4.04
CA VAL A 486 -0.59 8.08 4.04
C VAL A 486 -0.33 9.16 3.00
N TYR A 487 0.27 10.27 3.44
CA TYR A 487 0.63 11.41 2.60
C TYR A 487 2.11 11.75 2.78
N ASP A 488 2.83 11.99 1.69
CA ASP A 488 4.16 12.60 1.73
C ASP A 488 3.98 14.11 1.96
N VAL A 489 4.48 14.60 3.10
CA VAL A 489 4.40 16.00 3.54
C VAL A 489 5.76 16.69 3.53
N THR A 490 6.76 16.14 2.82
CA THR A 490 8.12 16.69 2.72
C THR A 490 8.13 18.14 2.22
N GLU A 491 7.18 18.50 1.36
CA GLU A 491 6.93 19.86 0.88
C GLU A 491 5.59 20.36 1.47
N PRO A 492 5.57 21.12 2.58
CA PRO A 492 4.35 21.43 3.35
C PRO A 492 3.26 22.19 2.58
N THR A 493 3.62 22.81 1.45
CA THR A 493 2.69 23.55 0.57
C THR A 493 2.08 22.71 -0.54
N ALA A 494 2.53 21.46 -0.71
CA ALA A 494 2.02 20.53 -1.71
C ALA A 494 2.23 19.06 -1.30
N PRO A 495 1.57 18.57 -0.21
CA PRO A 495 1.53 17.16 0.10
C PRO A 495 1.01 16.30 -1.06
N THR A 496 1.46 15.04 -1.12
CA THR A 496 0.97 14.08 -2.12
C THR A 496 0.58 12.77 -1.45
N TYR A 497 -0.64 12.31 -1.72
CA TYR A 497 -1.12 10.99 -1.30
C TYR A 497 -0.19 9.86 -1.78
N VAL A 498 -0.06 8.83 -0.95
CA VAL A 498 0.80 7.66 -1.18
C VAL A 498 0.00 6.36 -1.20
N THR A 499 -0.79 6.10 -0.15
CA THR A 499 -1.63 4.90 -0.02
C THR A 499 -2.68 5.08 1.07
N TYR A 500 -3.70 4.23 1.07
CA TYR A 500 -4.66 4.01 2.16
C TYR A 500 -4.67 2.52 2.42
N VAL A 501 -4.65 2.09 3.68
CA VAL A 501 -4.70 0.67 4.05
C VAL A 501 -5.68 0.52 5.22
N ASN A 502 -6.67 -0.35 5.03
CA ASN A 502 -7.70 -0.66 6.01
C ASN A 502 -7.83 -2.19 6.08
N ASN A 503 -7.75 -2.75 7.30
CA ASN A 503 -7.79 -4.20 7.54
C ASN A 503 -9.22 -4.72 7.79
N ARG A 504 -10.21 -3.82 7.81
CA ARG A 504 -11.60 -4.12 8.13
C ARG A 504 -12.27 -5.00 7.09
N ASN A 505 -12.91 -6.06 7.55
CA ASN A 505 -13.70 -6.98 6.73
C ASN A 505 -15.18 -6.58 6.78
N PHE A 506 -15.58 -5.67 5.88
CA PHE A 506 -16.95 -5.14 5.77
C PHE A 506 -18.06 -6.21 5.51
N ASN A 507 -17.69 -7.48 5.27
CA ASN A 507 -18.64 -8.59 5.13
C ASN A 507 -18.95 -9.33 6.44
N VAL A 508 -18.32 -8.94 7.55
CA VAL A 508 -18.48 -9.54 8.89
C VAL A 508 -19.08 -8.49 9.84
N ASP A 509 -19.95 -8.93 10.74
CA ASP A 509 -20.57 -8.09 11.77
C ASP A 509 -19.50 -7.45 12.67
N VAL A 510 -19.63 -6.16 13.00
CA VAL A 510 -18.56 -5.41 13.70
C VAL A 510 -18.32 -5.90 15.13
N GLU A 511 -19.34 -6.51 15.76
CA GLU A 511 -19.21 -7.18 17.07
C GLU A 511 -18.40 -8.50 16.99
N ASP A 512 -18.16 -9.06 15.80
CA ASP A 512 -17.41 -10.31 15.63
C ASP A 512 -15.90 -10.02 15.45
N PRO A 513 -15.00 -10.66 16.22
CA PRO A 513 -13.54 -10.56 16.05
C PRO A 513 -13.02 -10.69 14.61
N ALA A 514 -13.72 -11.40 13.72
CA ALA A 514 -13.35 -11.56 12.31
C ALA A 514 -13.67 -10.33 11.42
N ALA A 515 -14.23 -9.25 11.97
CA ALA A 515 -14.33 -7.94 11.32
C ALA A 515 -12.97 -7.22 11.21
N GLY A 516 -11.99 -7.57 12.04
CA GLY A 516 -10.67 -6.93 12.03
C GLY A 516 -10.64 -5.63 12.84
N ASP A 517 -9.90 -4.64 12.36
CA ASP A 517 -9.53 -3.43 13.10
C ASP A 517 -10.58 -2.31 12.90
N LEU A 518 -11.02 -1.66 14.00
CA LEU A 518 -12.06 -0.63 14.06
C LEU A 518 -11.67 0.48 15.05
N GLY A 519 -11.98 1.74 14.74
CA GLY A 519 -11.61 2.91 15.55
C GLY A 519 -10.11 3.21 15.64
N PRO A 520 -9.35 3.42 14.53
CA PRO A 520 -7.94 3.83 14.59
C PRO A 520 -7.69 5.09 15.42
N GLU A 521 -7.19 4.86 16.63
CA GLU A 521 -7.01 5.83 17.70
C GLU A 521 -5.53 6.25 17.73
N GLY A 522 -4.77 5.87 18.75
CA GLY A 522 -3.35 6.20 18.88
C GLY A 522 -2.45 5.59 17.78
N LEU A 523 -1.74 6.47 17.06
CA LEU A 523 -0.73 6.09 16.05
C LEU A 523 0.71 6.29 16.57
N PHE A 524 1.58 5.31 16.34
CA PHE A 524 3.00 5.43 16.71
C PHE A 524 3.96 4.93 15.63
N PHE A 525 4.87 5.80 15.18
CA PHE A 525 5.89 5.49 14.17
C PHE A 525 7.20 5.01 14.82
N VAL A 526 7.61 3.78 14.51
CA VAL A 526 8.90 3.20 14.92
C VAL A 526 9.90 3.34 13.79
N THR A 527 11.07 3.94 14.05
CA THR A 527 12.13 4.09 13.03
C THR A 527 12.79 2.74 12.67
N SER A 528 13.45 2.66 11.51
CA SER A 528 14.22 1.46 11.12
C SER A 528 15.41 1.14 12.03
N GLU A 529 15.97 2.13 12.74
CA GLU A 529 17.05 1.93 13.73
C GLU A 529 16.51 1.38 15.06
N ASN A 530 15.25 1.73 15.38
CA ASN A 530 14.55 1.31 16.59
C ASN A 530 13.82 -0.03 16.44
N SER A 531 13.48 -0.44 15.22
CA SER A 531 12.58 -1.57 14.96
C SER A 531 13.24 -2.95 15.05
N PRO A 532 12.58 -3.95 15.65
CA PRO A 532 13.08 -5.33 15.73
C PRO A 532 13.17 -6.03 14.36
N THR A 533 12.55 -5.48 13.30
CA THR A 533 12.71 -5.99 11.92
C THR A 533 13.85 -5.32 11.15
N GLY A 534 14.35 -4.16 11.62
CA GLY A 534 15.24 -3.28 10.86
C GLY A 534 14.55 -2.44 9.76
N ASN A 535 13.24 -2.58 9.58
CA ASN A 535 12.40 -1.72 8.74
C ASN A 535 11.51 -0.86 9.65
N PRO A 536 11.11 0.38 9.28
CA PRO A 536 10.22 1.16 10.11
C PRO A 536 8.87 0.46 10.32
N LEU A 537 8.19 0.71 11.43
CA LEU A 537 6.85 0.18 11.72
C LEU A 537 5.86 1.34 11.93
N LEU A 538 4.59 1.10 11.61
CA LEU A 538 3.47 1.86 12.15
C LEU A 538 2.71 0.95 13.10
N LEU A 539 2.54 1.41 14.33
CA LEU A 539 1.61 0.85 15.29
C LEU A 539 0.33 1.66 15.17
N VAL A 540 -0.79 0.95 15.12
CA VAL A 540 -2.14 1.53 15.15
C VAL A 540 -2.86 0.87 16.31
N ALA A 541 -3.25 1.64 17.31
CA ALA A 541 -4.21 1.21 18.32
C ALA A 541 -5.63 1.48 17.78
N ASN A 542 -6.60 0.62 18.11
CA ASN A 542 -7.89 0.56 17.41
C ASN A 542 -9.00 0.36 18.46
N GLU A 543 -9.50 1.46 19.03
CA GLU A 543 -10.13 1.48 20.36
C GLU A 543 -11.50 0.79 20.41
N VAL A 544 -12.35 1.01 19.41
CA VAL A 544 -13.60 0.25 19.20
C VAL A 544 -13.36 -1.25 19.07
N SER A 545 -12.18 -1.69 18.60
CA SER A 545 -11.93 -3.12 18.37
C SER A 545 -11.20 -3.86 19.49
N GLY A 546 -10.50 -3.20 20.41
CA GLY A 546 -9.63 -3.89 21.37
C GLY A 546 -8.27 -4.34 20.82
N SER A 547 -7.78 -3.77 19.71
CA SER A 547 -6.61 -4.30 19.00
C SER A 547 -5.51 -3.31 18.66
N ILE A 548 -4.27 -3.83 18.61
CA ILE A 548 -3.10 -3.12 18.14
C ILE A 548 -2.62 -3.79 16.85
N SER A 549 -2.74 -3.07 15.74
CA SER A 549 -2.32 -3.47 14.42
C SER A 549 -0.86 -3.06 14.19
N ILE A 550 -0.01 -4.01 13.78
CA ILE A 550 1.42 -3.78 13.54
C ILE A 550 1.69 -3.87 12.05
N PHE A 551 1.83 -2.72 11.40
CA PHE A 551 2.27 -2.63 10.01
C PHE A 551 3.78 -2.47 9.96
N GLN A 552 4.45 -3.30 9.15
CA GLN A 552 5.78 -2.98 8.70
C GLN A 552 5.67 -1.96 7.56
N ILE A 553 6.26 -0.79 7.76
CA ILE A 553 6.40 0.20 6.69
C ILE A 553 7.54 -0.27 5.81
N THR A 554 7.19 -0.79 4.65
CA THR A 554 8.16 -0.96 3.58
C THR A 554 8.40 0.39 2.91
N GLU A 555 9.65 0.68 2.55
CA GLU A 555 9.93 1.60 1.45
C GLU A 555 9.29 0.96 0.21
N ASN A 556 8.07 1.37 -0.08
CA ASN A 556 7.19 0.72 -1.03
C ASN A 556 7.55 1.21 -2.42
N ASN A 557 8.70 0.73 -2.86
CA ASN A 557 8.66 0.13 -4.16
C ASN A 557 9.46 -1.18 -4.23
N PRO A 558 8.94 -2.28 -3.63
CA PRO A 558 9.19 -3.62 -4.17
C PRO A 558 8.75 -3.69 -5.65
N ASP A 559 7.79 -2.85 -6.04
CA ASP A 559 7.46 -2.60 -7.45
C ASP A 559 8.32 -1.51 -8.13
N GLY A 560 9.51 -1.28 -7.59
CA GLY A 560 10.33 -0.11 -7.89
C GLY A 560 10.91 0.02 -9.27
N ALA A 561 11.40 1.25 -9.50
CA ALA A 561 12.34 1.63 -10.53
C ALA A 561 13.60 0.76 -10.44
N GLY A 562 13.52 -0.39 -11.10
CA GLY A 562 14.49 -1.46 -11.12
C GLY A 562 14.56 -2.05 -12.52
N SER A 563 15.43 -3.03 -12.73
CA SER A 563 15.63 -3.63 -14.05
C SER A 563 15.17 -5.07 -14.04
N LEU A 564 14.07 -5.34 -14.73
CA LEU A 564 13.65 -6.70 -15.08
C LEU A 564 14.49 -7.23 -16.26
N SER A 565 14.86 -8.51 -16.19
CA SER A 565 15.19 -9.32 -17.37
C SER A 565 14.05 -10.31 -17.58
N LEU A 566 13.19 -10.01 -18.56
CA LEU A 566 12.12 -10.91 -18.97
C LEU A 566 12.68 -11.90 -19.99
N LEU A 567 12.68 -13.17 -19.62
CA LEU A 567 12.91 -14.30 -20.52
C LEU A 567 11.53 -14.88 -20.87
N HIS A 568 11.37 -15.34 -22.11
CA HIS A 568 10.16 -16.01 -22.56
C HIS A 568 10.47 -17.05 -23.62
N ASN A 569 9.53 -17.97 -23.83
CA ASN A 569 9.46 -18.90 -24.94
C ASN A 569 7.99 -19.25 -25.18
N ASN A 570 7.58 -19.34 -26.43
CA ASN A 570 6.29 -19.89 -26.87
C ASN A 570 6.51 -21.03 -27.87
N ASP A 571 5.46 -21.80 -28.17
CA ASP A 571 5.39 -22.69 -29.35
C ASP A 571 6.58 -23.68 -29.47
N GLY A 572 6.87 -24.39 -28.39
CA GLY A 572 7.97 -25.36 -28.36
C GLY A 572 7.67 -26.66 -29.12
N GLU A 573 6.40 -27.00 -29.33
CA GLU A 573 5.92 -28.09 -30.20
C GLU A 573 6.65 -29.45 -30.00
N SER A 574 7.03 -29.81 -28.76
CA SER A 574 7.87 -31.00 -28.48
C SER A 574 9.25 -31.02 -29.16
N THR A 575 9.83 -29.87 -29.51
CA THR A 575 11.18 -29.73 -30.11
C THR A 575 12.30 -29.92 -29.07
N LEU A 576 12.31 -31.11 -28.43
CA LEU A 576 13.21 -31.42 -27.33
C LEU A 576 14.67 -31.67 -27.78
N LEU A 577 14.87 -32.10 -29.03
CA LEU A 577 16.18 -32.40 -29.62
C LEU A 577 16.67 -31.25 -30.51
N PRO A 578 18.00 -31.04 -30.66
CA PRO A 578 18.54 -30.06 -31.59
C PRO A 578 18.18 -30.36 -33.05
N ILE A 579 18.10 -29.29 -33.86
CA ILE A 579 17.87 -29.36 -35.31
C ILE A 579 19.10 -28.91 -36.10
N GLU A 580 19.36 -29.56 -37.23
CA GLU A 580 20.46 -29.20 -38.15
C GLU A 580 20.06 -28.05 -39.09
N VAL A 581 20.60 -26.84 -38.88
CA VAL A 581 20.45 -25.70 -39.80
C VAL A 581 21.68 -25.57 -40.71
N THR A 582 21.43 -25.34 -42.00
CA THR A 582 22.48 -25.23 -43.03
C THR A 582 22.74 -23.77 -43.39
N VAL A 583 23.78 -23.18 -42.79
CA VAL A 583 24.20 -21.79 -43.00
C VAL A 583 24.94 -21.65 -44.35
N PRO A 584 24.45 -20.81 -45.29
CA PRO A 584 25.11 -20.59 -46.58
C PRO A 584 26.41 -19.78 -46.43
N PRO A 585 27.33 -19.82 -47.40
CA PRO A 585 28.55 -19.01 -47.40
C PRO A 585 28.23 -17.52 -47.63
N GLY A 586 28.41 -16.69 -46.60
CA GLY A 586 28.11 -15.26 -46.63
C GLY A 586 29.08 -14.44 -45.77
N ALA A 587 29.36 -13.20 -46.21
CA ALA A 587 30.16 -12.26 -45.42
C ALA A 587 29.46 -11.87 -44.10
N GLU A 588 28.13 -11.94 -44.06
CA GLU A 588 27.35 -11.77 -42.83
C GLU A 588 27.54 -12.95 -41.86
N TYR A 589 27.57 -14.19 -42.31
CA TYR A 589 27.79 -15.37 -41.44
C TYR A 589 29.27 -15.67 -41.14
N GLY A 590 30.20 -14.86 -41.69
CA GLY A 590 31.64 -14.98 -41.45
C GLY A 590 32.29 -16.25 -42.03
N ASN A 591 31.55 -17.03 -42.82
CA ASN A 591 31.96 -18.29 -43.41
C ASN A 591 32.29 -18.15 -44.91
N THR A 592 33.13 -19.05 -45.43
CA THR A 592 33.51 -19.09 -46.86
C THR A 592 33.05 -20.37 -47.56
N VAL A 593 32.36 -21.23 -46.83
CA VAL A 593 31.75 -22.49 -47.27
C VAL A 593 30.43 -22.65 -46.51
N THR A 594 29.48 -23.40 -47.09
CA THR A 594 28.29 -23.87 -46.37
C THR A 594 28.71 -24.63 -45.10
N GLN A 595 28.01 -24.40 -43.99
CA GLN A 595 28.19 -25.12 -42.74
C GLN A 595 26.86 -25.68 -42.26
N THR A 596 26.87 -26.83 -41.61
CA THR A 596 25.73 -27.36 -40.86
C THR A 596 26.03 -27.17 -39.38
N ILE A 597 25.07 -26.63 -38.63
CA ILE A 597 25.14 -26.40 -37.18
C ILE A 597 23.91 -26.99 -36.50
N GLU A 598 24.09 -27.53 -35.31
CA GLU A 598 22.98 -27.93 -34.44
C GLU A 598 22.52 -26.71 -33.62
N ILE A 599 21.22 -26.42 -33.61
CA ILE A 599 20.60 -25.35 -32.81
C ILE A 599 19.34 -25.86 -32.09
N ALA A 600 18.75 -25.03 -31.23
CA ALA A 600 17.54 -25.35 -30.45
C ALA A 600 17.70 -26.65 -29.60
N GLY A 601 16.57 -27.29 -29.26
CA GLY A 601 16.51 -28.41 -28.31
C GLY A 601 16.65 -27.97 -26.85
N VAL A 602 16.02 -28.70 -25.92
CA VAL A 602 15.94 -28.30 -24.50
C VAL A 602 17.32 -28.07 -23.87
N ALA A 603 18.32 -28.89 -24.22
CA ALA A 603 19.68 -28.75 -23.69
C ALA A 603 20.39 -27.47 -24.17
N GLY A 604 20.11 -27.03 -25.41
CA GLY A 604 20.60 -25.77 -25.95
C GLY A 604 19.89 -24.58 -25.32
N PHE A 605 18.55 -24.63 -25.28
CA PHE A 605 17.72 -23.60 -24.66
C PHE A 605 18.07 -23.39 -23.19
N LYS A 606 18.09 -24.45 -22.36
CA LYS A 606 18.47 -24.34 -20.93
C LYS A 606 19.86 -23.74 -20.75
N ALA A 607 20.84 -24.09 -21.59
CA ALA A 607 22.18 -23.52 -21.49
C ALA A 607 22.23 -22.01 -21.81
N VAL A 608 21.25 -21.50 -22.58
CA VAL A 608 21.03 -20.07 -22.78
C VAL A 608 20.26 -19.47 -21.60
N THR A 609 19.16 -20.07 -21.14
CA THR A 609 18.39 -19.61 -19.96
C THR A 609 19.29 -19.47 -18.74
N ASP A 610 20.06 -20.51 -18.42
CA ASP A 610 21.00 -20.50 -17.28
C ASP A 610 22.08 -19.42 -17.47
N ARG A 611 22.50 -19.08 -18.69
CA ARG A 611 23.44 -17.99 -18.97
C ARG A 611 22.82 -16.62 -18.70
N GLU A 612 21.67 -16.34 -19.33
CA GLU A 612 21.00 -15.04 -19.24
C GLU A 612 20.56 -14.73 -17.80
N ILE A 613 20.05 -15.73 -17.07
CA ILE A 613 19.71 -15.57 -15.65
C ILE A 613 20.96 -15.23 -14.83
N ASN A 614 22.09 -15.92 -15.03
CA ASN A 614 23.34 -15.61 -14.32
C ASN A 614 23.87 -14.21 -14.66
N GLU A 615 23.75 -13.76 -15.91
CA GLU A 615 24.15 -12.40 -16.31
C GLU A 615 23.20 -11.33 -15.75
N ALA A 616 21.89 -11.56 -15.75
CA ALA A 616 20.90 -10.71 -15.10
C ALA A 616 21.18 -10.57 -13.60
N ARG A 617 21.43 -11.67 -12.89
CA ARG A 617 21.80 -11.63 -11.45
C ARG A 617 23.12 -10.90 -11.21
N ALA A 618 24.12 -11.07 -12.08
CA ALA A 618 25.37 -10.32 -12.00
C ALA A 618 25.21 -8.80 -12.24
N GLN A 619 24.10 -8.38 -12.85
CA GLN A 619 23.71 -6.98 -13.06
C GLN A 619 22.69 -6.46 -12.02
N ASN A 620 22.41 -7.23 -10.95
CA ASN A 620 21.37 -6.95 -9.95
C ASN A 620 19.97 -6.70 -10.56
N LYS A 621 19.62 -7.51 -11.57
CA LYS A 621 18.31 -7.49 -12.22
C LYS A 621 17.37 -8.52 -11.61
N ALA A 622 16.10 -8.17 -11.55
CA ALA A 622 15.02 -9.12 -11.35
C ALA A 622 14.90 -10.04 -12.57
N VAL A 623 14.37 -11.24 -12.41
CA VAL A 623 14.22 -12.23 -13.48
C VAL A 623 12.83 -12.84 -13.44
N VAL A 624 12.07 -12.65 -14.51
CA VAL A 624 10.85 -13.41 -14.80
C VAL A 624 11.13 -14.24 -16.05
N ASN A 625 10.73 -15.51 -16.04
CA ASN A 625 10.96 -16.44 -17.14
C ASN A 625 9.66 -17.17 -17.46
N LEU A 626 8.96 -16.84 -18.55
CA LEU A 626 7.64 -17.37 -18.87
C LEU A 626 7.67 -18.41 -19.98
N TYR A 627 6.70 -19.31 -19.96
CA TYR A 627 6.39 -20.22 -21.07
C TYR A 627 4.97 -19.95 -21.58
N ALA A 628 4.81 -19.39 -22.78
CA ALA A 628 3.54 -18.91 -23.31
C ALA A 628 2.87 -19.93 -24.26
N GLY A 629 2.49 -21.08 -23.70
CA GLY A 629 1.69 -22.14 -24.36
C GLY A 629 2.40 -22.99 -25.42
N ASP A 630 1.67 -24.02 -25.87
CA ASP A 630 2.02 -25.03 -26.87
C ASP A 630 3.37 -25.72 -26.60
N ALA A 631 3.42 -26.35 -25.41
CA ALA A 631 4.54 -27.13 -24.92
C ALA A 631 4.80 -28.40 -25.75
N PHE A 632 3.73 -29.04 -26.23
CA PHE A 632 3.80 -30.33 -26.91
C PHE A 632 2.92 -30.41 -28.15
N LEU A 633 3.45 -31.05 -29.20
CA LEU A 633 2.71 -31.33 -30.43
C LEU A 633 3.08 -32.73 -30.97
N ALA A 634 2.32 -33.21 -31.97
CA ALA A 634 2.37 -34.54 -32.57
C ALA A 634 3.76 -34.93 -33.15
N SER A 635 4.67 -35.32 -32.26
CA SER A 635 6.10 -35.50 -32.50
C SER A 635 6.57 -36.93 -32.23
N ALA A 636 7.83 -37.24 -32.56
CA ALA A 636 8.42 -38.54 -32.25
C ALA A 636 8.66 -38.76 -30.74
N THR A 637 8.90 -37.67 -30.00
CA THR A 637 9.08 -37.64 -28.53
C THR A 637 7.75 -37.83 -27.81
N LEU A 638 6.71 -37.07 -28.20
CA LEU A 638 5.37 -37.21 -27.62
C LEU A 638 4.78 -38.60 -27.88
N LEU A 639 4.99 -39.19 -29.07
CA LEU A 639 4.61 -40.58 -29.34
C LEU A 639 5.22 -41.58 -28.35
N CYS A 640 6.45 -41.37 -27.88
CA CYS A 640 7.05 -42.23 -26.85
C CYS A 640 6.43 -42.05 -25.45
N THR A 641 5.93 -40.85 -25.13
CA THR A 641 5.13 -40.61 -23.91
C THR A 641 3.72 -41.22 -24.01
N LEU A 642 3.16 -41.33 -25.22
CA LEU A 642 1.84 -41.92 -25.45
C LEU A 642 1.87 -43.46 -25.56
N ASP A 643 2.96 -44.06 -26.05
CA ASP A 643 3.14 -45.52 -26.12
C ASP A 643 3.34 -46.19 -24.73
N ASP A 644 3.81 -45.44 -23.72
CA ASP A 644 3.73 -45.86 -22.29
C ASP A 644 2.92 -44.85 -21.44
N PRO A 645 1.65 -45.15 -21.15
CA PRO A 645 0.80 -44.32 -20.28
C PRO A 645 1.29 -44.17 -18.84
N ASN A 646 2.23 -44.99 -18.37
CA ASN A 646 2.83 -44.90 -17.02
C ASN A 646 4.29 -44.40 -17.09
N GLY A 647 4.81 -44.13 -18.28
CA GLY A 647 6.14 -43.57 -18.51
C GLY A 647 6.19 -42.06 -18.24
N PRO A 648 7.38 -41.44 -18.35
CA PRO A 648 7.52 -40.00 -18.23
C PRO A 648 6.79 -39.26 -19.37
N VAL A 649 6.27 -38.07 -19.04
CA VAL A 649 5.94 -37.05 -20.03
C VAL A 649 7.24 -36.32 -20.37
N TYR A 650 7.82 -36.58 -21.54
CA TYR A 650 9.17 -36.10 -21.86
C TYR A 650 9.27 -34.58 -21.95
N ASP A 651 8.18 -33.93 -22.38
CA ASP A 651 8.07 -32.49 -22.54
C ASP A 651 8.02 -31.77 -21.19
N ALA A 652 7.21 -32.27 -20.24
CA ALA A 652 7.21 -31.82 -18.85
C ALA A 652 8.56 -32.10 -18.14
N LEU A 653 9.12 -33.30 -18.35
CA LEU A 653 10.45 -33.68 -17.81
C LEU A 653 11.57 -32.77 -18.36
N ALA A 654 11.42 -32.25 -19.58
CA ALA A 654 12.32 -31.29 -20.20
C ALA A 654 12.13 -29.89 -19.59
N GLN A 655 10.89 -29.40 -19.49
CA GLN A 655 10.57 -28.07 -18.98
C GLN A 655 10.84 -27.90 -17.48
N THR A 656 10.62 -28.92 -16.65
CA THR A 656 10.99 -28.91 -15.21
C THR A 656 12.48 -28.64 -14.94
N GLN A 657 13.37 -28.84 -15.92
CA GLN A 657 14.79 -28.53 -15.78
C GLN A 657 15.09 -27.03 -16.01
N ILE A 658 14.15 -26.28 -16.59
CA ILE A 658 14.25 -24.86 -16.88
C ILE A 658 13.50 -24.10 -15.77
N PRO A 659 14.09 -23.06 -15.15
CA PRO A 659 13.46 -22.36 -14.03
C PRO A 659 12.41 -21.35 -14.51
N TYR A 660 11.24 -21.81 -14.94
CA TYR A 660 10.13 -20.93 -15.30
C TYR A 660 9.45 -20.34 -14.04
N THR A 661 9.00 -19.09 -14.16
CA THR A 661 8.16 -18.38 -13.18
C THR A 661 6.72 -18.87 -13.26
N ALA A 662 6.19 -19.01 -14.48
CA ALA A 662 4.89 -19.60 -14.76
C ALA A 662 4.82 -20.15 -16.20
N HIS A 663 3.88 -21.06 -16.41
CA HIS A 663 3.44 -21.55 -17.72
C HIS A 663 2.03 -21.01 -18.00
N ILE A 664 1.80 -20.56 -19.23
CA ILE A 664 0.46 -20.22 -19.74
C ILE A 664 -0.02 -21.41 -20.57
N LEU A 665 -1.32 -21.71 -20.53
CA LEU A 665 -1.91 -22.77 -21.33
C LEU A 665 -2.18 -22.29 -22.77
N GLY A 666 -1.72 -23.05 -23.76
CA GLY A 666 -2.05 -22.87 -25.17
C GLY A 666 -3.19 -23.78 -25.64
N ASN A 667 -3.28 -24.00 -26.95
CA ASN A 667 -4.30 -24.86 -27.56
C ASN A 667 -3.87 -26.32 -27.68
N HIS A 668 -2.61 -26.60 -28.05
CA HIS A 668 -2.14 -27.96 -28.26
C HIS A 668 -1.96 -28.74 -26.94
N GLU A 669 -1.94 -28.02 -25.80
CA GLU A 669 -2.21 -28.59 -24.47
C GLU A 669 -3.48 -29.46 -24.41
N PHE A 670 -4.49 -29.16 -25.23
CA PHE A 670 -5.79 -29.85 -25.25
C PHE A 670 -5.96 -30.87 -26.40
N ASP A 671 -4.97 -31.07 -27.27
CA ASP A 671 -5.08 -31.95 -28.46
C ASP A 671 -5.25 -33.43 -28.11
N TYR A 672 -4.80 -33.80 -26.91
CA TYR A 672 -4.83 -35.16 -26.38
C TYR A 672 -5.85 -35.34 -25.24
N SER A 673 -6.83 -34.43 -25.18
CA SER A 673 -7.83 -34.21 -24.12
C SER A 673 -7.27 -33.66 -22.80
N PRO A 674 -8.13 -33.11 -21.91
CA PRO A 674 -7.75 -32.74 -20.55
C PRO A 674 -7.17 -33.89 -19.71
N ASP A 675 -7.38 -35.15 -20.10
CA ASP A 675 -6.77 -36.32 -19.45
C ASP A 675 -5.24 -36.33 -19.63
N PHE A 676 -4.76 -35.86 -20.78
CA PHE A 676 -3.32 -35.73 -21.04
C PHE A 676 -2.76 -34.43 -20.47
N LEU A 677 -3.51 -33.32 -20.52
CA LEU A 677 -3.12 -32.07 -19.87
C LEU A 677 -2.91 -32.26 -18.35
N PHE A 678 -3.84 -32.95 -17.67
CA PHE A 678 -3.69 -33.34 -16.28
C PHE A 678 -2.37 -34.10 -16.04
N ARG A 679 -2.08 -35.14 -16.86
CA ARG A 679 -0.84 -35.93 -16.76
C ARG A 679 0.42 -35.10 -17.03
N PHE A 680 0.34 -34.11 -17.91
CA PHE A 680 1.43 -33.17 -18.19
C PHE A 680 1.70 -32.27 -16.98
N ILE A 681 0.67 -31.64 -16.41
CA ILE A 681 0.77 -30.80 -15.20
C ILE A 681 1.24 -31.61 -13.98
N GLU A 682 0.69 -32.81 -13.76
CA GLU A 682 1.07 -33.73 -12.67
C GLU A 682 2.58 -34.05 -12.72
N ALA A 683 3.16 -34.18 -13.92
CA ALA A 683 4.59 -34.45 -14.10
C ALA A 683 5.53 -33.31 -13.65
N PHE A 684 5.02 -32.10 -13.38
CA PHE A 684 5.78 -31.02 -12.72
C PHE A 684 5.82 -31.15 -11.20
N GLY A 685 4.96 -31.99 -10.59
CA GLY A 685 4.97 -32.28 -9.15
C GLY A 685 4.88 -31.05 -8.25
N GLY A 686 4.10 -30.03 -8.66
CA GLY A 686 3.94 -28.78 -7.91
C GLY A 686 5.17 -27.86 -7.88
N THR A 687 6.13 -28.03 -8.80
CA THR A 687 7.36 -27.20 -8.81
C THR A 687 7.29 -25.95 -9.66
N GLN A 688 6.33 -25.85 -10.60
CA GLN A 688 6.13 -24.69 -11.48
C GLN A 688 4.61 -24.50 -11.72
N PRO A 689 4.06 -23.27 -11.63
CA PRO A 689 2.63 -23.04 -11.72
C PRO A 689 2.16 -22.91 -13.18
N PHE A 690 0.86 -23.16 -13.38
CA PHE A 690 0.13 -22.99 -14.63
C PHE A 690 -0.93 -21.90 -14.45
N LEU A 691 -1.11 -21.04 -15.46
CA LEU A 691 -2.03 -19.91 -15.41
C LEU A 691 -2.94 -19.87 -16.65
N SER A 692 -4.24 -19.67 -16.44
CA SER A 692 -5.15 -19.11 -17.46
C SER A 692 -6.44 -18.59 -16.81
N ALA A 693 -6.59 -17.27 -16.71
CA ALA A 693 -7.73 -16.61 -16.05
C ALA A 693 -9.09 -16.95 -16.69
N ASN A 694 -9.11 -17.20 -18.00
CA ASN A 694 -10.34 -17.38 -18.76
C ASN A 694 -10.75 -18.85 -19.00
N LEU A 695 -10.14 -19.82 -18.29
CA LEU A 695 -10.46 -21.25 -18.37
C LEU A 695 -11.02 -21.79 -17.03
N ASP A 696 -12.25 -22.28 -17.06
CA ASP A 696 -12.94 -22.91 -15.93
C ASP A 696 -13.01 -24.44 -16.10
N PHE A 697 -12.45 -25.17 -15.13
CA PHE A 697 -12.34 -26.62 -15.11
C PHE A 697 -13.40 -27.30 -14.22
N THR A 698 -14.37 -26.57 -13.66
CA THR A 698 -15.35 -27.09 -12.68
C THR A 698 -16.11 -28.33 -13.15
N GLU A 699 -16.58 -28.33 -14.41
CA GLU A 699 -17.32 -29.44 -15.02
C GLU A 699 -16.39 -30.53 -15.60
N GLU A 700 -15.07 -30.39 -15.46
CA GLU A 700 -14.08 -31.31 -16.04
C GLU A 700 -13.62 -32.38 -15.03
N VAL A 701 -14.14 -33.59 -15.22
CA VAL A 701 -14.01 -34.75 -14.32
C VAL A 701 -12.55 -35.12 -14.02
N SER A 702 -11.64 -34.91 -14.96
CA SER A 702 -10.22 -35.23 -14.78
C SER A 702 -9.45 -34.19 -13.97
N PHE A 703 -10.07 -33.05 -13.67
CA PHE A 703 -9.52 -32.00 -12.81
C PHE A 703 -10.20 -31.93 -11.43
N THR A 704 -11.32 -32.65 -11.20
CA THR A 704 -12.06 -32.62 -9.93
C THR A 704 -11.19 -32.89 -8.69
N ASP A 705 -10.32 -33.91 -8.73
CA ASP A 705 -9.41 -34.23 -7.62
C ASP A 705 -8.26 -33.20 -7.48
N LEU A 706 -7.93 -32.46 -8.55
CA LEU A 706 -6.89 -31.43 -8.54
C LEU A 706 -7.42 -30.11 -7.98
N LEU A 707 -8.61 -29.67 -8.41
CA LEU A 707 -9.30 -28.48 -7.92
C LEU A 707 -9.67 -28.61 -6.43
N ALA A 708 -10.02 -29.82 -6.00
CA ALA A 708 -10.28 -30.17 -4.59
C ALA A 708 -9.01 -30.32 -3.73
N SER A 709 -7.83 -30.07 -4.29
CA SER A 709 -6.56 -29.98 -3.56
C SER A 709 -6.06 -28.53 -3.60
N ASN A 710 -5.53 -28.01 -2.48
CA ASN A 710 -4.99 -26.65 -2.36
C ASN A 710 -3.66 -26.44 -3.16
N TYR A 711 -3.50 -27.12 -4.29
CA TYR A 711 -2.30 -27.19 -5.10
C TYR A 711 -2.29 -26.14 -6.22
N LEU A 712 -3.48 -25.67 -6.66
CA LEU A 712 -3.65 -24.74 -7.79
C LEU A 712 -4.82 -23.73 -7.68
N THR A 713 -5.73 -23.85 -6.70
CA THR A 713 -7.05 -23.17 -6.74
C THR A 713 -7.29 -22.04 -5.73
N THR A 714 -6.86 -22.14 -4.47
CA THR A 714 -7.11 -21.07 -3.47
C THR A 714 -5.96 -20.86 -2.50
N THR A 715 -5.53 -19.58 -2.39
CA THR A 715 -4.71 -18.98 -1.31
C THR A 715 -3.74 -19.94 -0.61
N SER A 716 -2.80 -20.49 -1.38
CA SER A 716 -1.70 -21.29 -0.88
C SER A 716 -0.37 -20.79 -1.44
N ASP A 717 0.65 -20.78 -0.57
CA ASP A 717 2.02 -20.51 -0.99
C ASP A 717 2.49 -21.64 -1.90
N PHE A 718 2.44 -21.41 -3.22
CA PHE A 718 2.99 -22.34 -4.20
C PHE A 718 4.49 -22.55 -3.93
N ASN A 719 5.17 -21.51 -3.45
CA ASN A 719 6.30 -21.50 -2.51
C ASN A 719 6.33 -20.11 -1.84
N GLU A 720 7.23 -19.86 -0.87
CA GLU A 720 7.42 -18.58 -0.12
C GLU A 720 7.58 -17.30 -1.00
N ASN A 721 7.68 -17.43 -2.32
CA ASN A 721 7.82 -16.33 -3.26
C ASN A 721 6.91 -16.43 -4.51
N ARG A 722 5.86 -17.27 -4.46
CA ARG A 722 4.85 -17.44 -5.51
C ARG A 722 3.49 -17.69 -4.87
N VAL A 723 2.59 -16.70 -4.94
CA VAL A 723 1.21 -16.81 -4.43
C VAL A 723 0.24 -16.81 -5.60
N LEU A 724 -0.59 -17.85 -5.70
CA LEU A 724 -1.59 -18.00 -6.77
C LEU A 724 -2.96 -17.48 -6.32
N PHE A 725 -3.67 -16.86 -7.27
CA PHE A 725 -5.01 -16.31 -7.08
C PHE A 725 -5.93 -16.82 -8.19
N ALA A 726 -7.17 -17.13 -7.83
CA ALA A 726 -8.27 -17.31 -8.78
C ALA A 726 -8.94 -15.96 -9.07
N PRO A 727 -9.64 -15.79 -10.19
CA PRO A 727 -10.56 -14.68 -10.39
C PRO A 727 -11.65 -14.70 -9.30
N ILE A 728 -12.18 -13.53 -8.96
CA ILE A 728 -13.25 -13.36 -7.96
C ILE A 728 -14.53 -14.10 -8.43
N SER A 729 -14.67 -14.28 -9.75
CA SER A 729 -15.82 -14.92 -10.39
C SER A 729 -15.90 -16.46 -10.33
N GLY A 730 -14.93 -17.21 -9.78
CA GLY A 730 -15.17 -18.62 -9.42
C GLY A 730 -14.00 -19.57 -9.11
N ASP A 731 -14.27 -20.57 -8.26
CA ASP A 731 -13.34 -21.59 -7.72
C ASP A 731 -12.73 -22.57 -8.76
N GLY A 732 -13.18 -22.52 -10.02
CA GLY A 732 -12.87 -23.53 -11.04
C GLY A 732 -11.60 -23.27 -11.87
N VAL A 733 -10.93 -22.14 -11.66
CA VAL A 733 -9.85 -21.64 -12.50
C VAL A 733 -8.48 -22.13 -12.02
N ILE A 734 -7.62 -22.54 -12.95
CA ILE A 734 -6.23 -22.92 -12.65
C ILE A 734 -5.36 -21.66 -12.70
N GLY A 735 -5.09 -21.08 -11.53
CA GLY A 735 -4.20 -19.92 -11.36
C GLY A 735 -4.53 -18.76 -12.28
N GLY A 736 -5.62 -18.04 -12.03
CA GLY A 736 -5.98 -16.88 -12.87
C GLY A 736 -4.90 -15.80 -12.88
N SER A 737 -4.26 -15.57 -11.73
CA SER A 737 -3.07 -14.73 -11.62
C SER A 737 -2.08 -15.21 -10.56
N LEU A 738 -0.88 -14.64 -10.60
CA LEU A 738 0.27 -14.98 -9.75
C LEU A 738 0.97 -13.70 -9.28
N VAL A 739 1.23 -13.60 -7.98
CA VAL A 739 2.24 -12.66 -7.45
C VAL A 739 3.56 -13.42 -7.29
N TYR A 740 4.58 -13.00 -8.03
CA TYR A 740 5.94 -13.53 -7.96
C TYR A 740 6.88 -12.53 -7.26
N THR A 741 7.60 -12.99 -6.24
CA THR A 741 8.65 -12.21 -5.57
C THR A 741 10.04 -12.70 -6.00
N ASP A 742 10.82 -11.79 -6.56
CA ASP A 742 12.19 -12.02 -6.99
C ASP A 742 13.15 -12.04 -5.79
N THR A 743 13.50 -13.23 -5.31
CA THR A 743 14.30 -13.43 -4.08
C THR A 743 15.75 -12.93 -4.14
N ALA A 744 16.22 -12.41 -5.29
CA ALA A 744 17.53 -11.78 -5.40
C ALA A 744 17.47 -10.23 -5.30
N THR A 745 16.31 -9.63 -5.56
CA THR A 745 16.14 -8.16 -5.62
C THR A 745 15.00 -7.64 -4.73
N GLY A 746 14.17 -8.52 -4.17
CA GLY A 746 12.95 -8.16 -3.46
C GLY A 746 11.80 -7.71 -4.36
N GLN A 747 11.98 -7.66 -5.68
CA GLN A 747 10.96 -7.10 -6.56
C GLN A 747 9.76 -8.03 -6.76
N ARG A 748 8.54 -7.52 -6.58
CA ARG A 748 7.30 -8.24 -6.90
C ARG A 748 6.96 -8.12 -8.38
N PHE A 749 6.14 -9.01 -8.92
CA PHE A 749 5.56 -8.92 -10.26
C PHE A 749 4.19 -9.62 -10.24
N GLY A 750 3.15 -8.94 -10.69
CA GLY A 750 1.87 -9.54 -10.99
C GLY A 750 1.92 -10.18 -12.38
N ILE A 751 1.43 -11.41 -12.51
CA ILE A 751 1.46 -12.17 -13.77
C ILE A 751 0.06 -12.72 -14.01
N VAL A 752 -0.52 -12.42 -15.17
CA VAL A 752 -1.85 -12.90 -15.59
C VAL A 752 -1.70 -13.77 -16.83
N GLY A 753 -2.32 -14.95 -16.83
CA GLY A 753 -2.31 -15.89 -17.95
C GLY A 753 -3.62 -15.90 -18.72
N LEU A 754 -3.59 -16.13 -20.04
CA LEU A 754 -4.82 -16.22 -20.84
C LEU A 754 -4.68 -17.14 -22.08
N THR A 755 -5.72 -17.94 -22.37
CA THR A 755 -5.79 -18.85 -23.53
C THR A 755 -6.83 -18.36 -24.55
N THR A 756 -6.60 -18.58 -25.86
CA THR A 756 -7.53 -18.19 -26.93
C THR A 756 -9.00 -18.63 -26.72
N ASP A 757 -9.94 -17.71 -26.91
CA ASP A 757 -11.39 -17.96 -26.91
C ASP A 757 -11.83 -19.01 -27.95
N SER A 758 -11.04 -19.14 -29.01
CA SER A 758 -11.27 -20.02 -30.15
C SER A 758 -10.91 -21.48 -29.87
N LEU A 759 -10.35 -21.79 -28.69
CA LEU A 759 -9.94 -23.12 -28.21
C LEU A 759 -10.95 -24.25 -28.55
N PRO A 760 -12.28 -24.12 -28.39
CA PRO A 760 -13.25 -25.19 -28.68
C PRO A 760 -13.43 -25.48 -30.18
N THR A 761 -12.83 -24.66 -31.05
CA THR A 761 -12.89 -24.81 -32.52
C THR A 761 -11.60 -25.36 -33.13
N ILE A 762 -10.47 -25.20 -32.43
CA ILE A 762 -9.12 -25.59 -32.87
C ILE A 762 -8.60 -26.85 -32.19
N SER A 763 -8.94 -27.11 -30.92
CA SER A 763 -8.50 -28.29 -30.16
C SER A 763 -9.67 -28.95 -29.40
N THR A 764 -9.41 -29.76 -28.36
CA THR A 764 -10.42 -30.59 -27.67
C THR A 764 -10.54 -30.37 -26.15
N PRO A 765 -10.99 -29.19 -25.68
CA PRO A 765 -11.12 -28.87 -24.24
C PRO A 765 -12.19 -29.68 -23.47
N ARG A 766 -13.02 -30.48 -24.15
CA ARG A 766 -14.08 -31.32 -23.57
C ARG A 766 -15.10 -30.53 -22.72
N ASN A 767 -14.95 -30.51 -21.39
CA ASN A 767 -15.86 -29.83 -20.47
C ASN A 767 -15.26 -28.54 -19.88
N VAL A 768 -13.99 -28.24 -20.14
CA VAL A 768 -13.36 -26.98 -19.74
C VAL A 768 -14.07 -25.84 -20.46
N ALA A 769 -14.67 -24.92 -19.69
CA ALA A 769 -15.33 -23.74 -20.22
C ALA A 769 -14.30 -22.64 -20.50
N VAL A 770 -14.62 -21.78 -21.47
CA VAL A 770 -13.80 -20.65 -21.89
C VAL A 770 -14.70 -19.46 -22.24
N THR A 771 -14.21 -18.24 -22.03
CA THR A 771 -14.86 -16.99 -22.48
C THR A 771 -15.25 -17.09 -23.95
N SER A 772 -16.46 -16.67 -24.32
CA SER A 772 -17.04 -16.98 -25.65
C SER A 772 -16.74 -15.93 -26.73
N ASN A 773 -16.15 -14.80 -26.36
CA ASN A 773 -15.77 -13.69 -27.23
C ASN A 773 -14.84 -12.72 -26.50
N LEU A 774 -14.08 -11.92 -27.27
CA LEU A 774 -13.18 -10.87 -26.80
C LEU A 774 -13.72 -9.98 -25.66
N THR A 775 -15.01 -9.63 -25.62
CA THR A 775 -15.56 -8.78 -24.55
C THR A 775 -15.55 -9.48 -23.19
N GLU A 776 -15.89 -10.77 -23.16
CA GLU A 776 -15.81 -11.61 -21.96
C GLU A 776 -14.34 -11.89 -21.60
N THR A 777 -13.49 -12.08 -22.60
CA THR A 777 -12.05 -12.31 -22.42
C THR A 777 -11.35 -11.09 -21.80
N VAL A 778 -11.64 -9.88 -22.29
CA VAL A 778 -11.14 -8.61 -21.72
C VAL A 778 -11.67 -8.39 -20.31
N ALA A 779 -12.94 -8.68 -20.04
CA ALA A 779 -13.52 -8.52 -18.70
C ALA A 779 -12.83 -9.42 -17.65
N VAL A 780 -12.64 -10.71 -17.94
CA VAL A 780 -11.98 -11.66 -17.04
C VAL A 780 -10.48 -11.35 -16.90
N ALA A 781 -9.82 -10.90 -17.97
CA ALA A 781 -8.43 -10.44 -17.91
C ALA A 781 -8.29 -9.19 -17.03
N GLN A 782 -9.18 -8.21 -17.16
CA GLN A 782 -9.15 -6.99 -16.34
C GLN A 782 -9.48 -7.29 -14.87
N GLU A 783 -10.45 -8.16 -14.57
CA GLU A 783 -10.75 -8.63 -13.21
C GLU A 783 -9.49 -9.20 -12.52
N ALA A 784 -8.71 -10.03 -13.23
CA ALA A 784 -7.47 -10.60 -12.74
C ALA A 784 -6.31 -9.59 -12.59
N ILE A 785 -6.32 -8.49 -13.36
CA ILE A 785 -5.36 -7.38 -13.24
C ILE A 785 -5.74 -6.44 -12.09
N ASP A 786 -7.03 -6.11 -11.96
CA ASP A 786 -7.54 -5.21 -10.91
C ASP A 786 -7.37 -5.83 -9.53
N LEU A 787 -7.53 -7.16 -9.39
CA LEU A 787 -7.16 -7.91 -8.19
C LEU A 787 -5.67 -7.73 -7.82
N LEU A 788 -4.77 -7.84 -8.79
CA LEU A 788 -3.33 -7.66 -8.56
C LEU A 788 -2.98 -6.19 -8.22
N TYR A 789 -3.59 -5.24 -8.92
CA TYR A 789 -3.20 -3.84 -8.92
C TYR A 789 -3.89 -3.03 -7.82
N ASN A 790 -5.19 -3.20 -7.62
CA ASN A 790 -5.97 -2.48 -6.62
C ASN A 790 -5.88 -3.18 -5.25
N GLU A 791 -6.40 -4.41 -5.15
CA GLU A 791 -6.51 -5.14 -3.87
C GLU A 791 -5.14 -5.54 -3.30
N LEU A 792 -4.26 -6.11 -4.14
CA LEU A 792 -2.95 -6.62 -3.72
C LEU A 792 -1.81 -5.59 -3.87
N GLY A 793 -2.13 -4.41 -4.40
CA GLY A 793 -1.20 -3.27 -4.52
C GLY A 793 0.06 -3.53 -5.34
N VAL A 794 0.04 -4.48 -6.29
CA VAL A 794 1.20 -4.84 -7.12
C VAL A 794 1.25 -3.96 -8.36
N ARG A 795 2.26 -3.08 -8.42
CA ARG A 795 2.35 -2.01 -9.44
C ARG A 795 3.22 -2.34 -10.65
N LYS A 796 3.58 -3.62 -10.85
CA LYS A 796 4.22 -4.12 -12.09
C LYS A 796 3.51 -5.36 -12.60
N ILE A 797 2.83 -5.25 -13.73
CA ILE A 797 1.96 -6.27 -14.31
C ILE A 797 2.52 -6.78 -15.63
N ILE A 798 2.74 -8.09 -15.71
CA ILE A 798 3.12 -8.83 -16.91
C ILE A 798 1.91 -9.65 -17.36
N PHE A 799 1.30 -9.25 -18.48
CA PHE A 799 0.29 -10.07 -19.14
C PHE A 799 0.99 -11.15 -19.99
N ALA A 800 0.43 -12.35 -20.06
CA ALA A 800 0.99 -13.41 -20.89
C ALA A 800 -0.13 -14.27 -21.48
N SER A 801 -0.12 -14.44 -22.81
CA SER A 801 -1.24 -14.96 -23.56
C SER A 801 -0.83 -16.10 -24.49
N HIS A 802 -1.83 -16.81 -25.01
CA HIS A 802 -1.68 -17.68 -26.16
C HIS A 802 -2.87 -17.51 -27.10
N LEU A 803 -2.76 -16.55 -28.04
CA LEU A 803 -3.86 -15.98 -28.83
C LEU A 803 -3.81 -16.25 -30.34
N GLN A 804 -2.93 -17.15 -30.82
CA GLN A 804 -2.80 -17.58 -32.24
C GLN A 804 -2.11 -16.61 -33.21
N ASP A 805 -2.02 -15.33 -32.88
CA ASP A 805 -1.50 -14.29 -33.77
C ASP A 805 -1.16 -13.05 -32.93
N VAL A 806 -0.03 -12.38 -33.19
CA VAL A 806 0.35 -11.17 -32.43
C VAL A 806 -0.65 -10.01 -32.63
N ASP A 807 -1.44 -9.99 -33.70
CA ASP A 807 -2.51 -8.99 -33.87
C ASP A 807 -3.68 -9.19 -32.89
N ASN A 808 -3.95 -10.43 -32.46
CA ASN A 808 -4.97 -10.70 -31.42
C ASN A 808 -4.49 -10.20 -30.04
N ASP A 809 -3.20 -10.33 -29.74
CA ASP A 809 -2.57 -9.71 -28.57
C ASP A 809 -2.63 -8.18 -28.64
N ILE A 810 -2.36 -7.56 -29.81
CA ILE A 810 -2.45 -6.11 -29.98
C ILE A 810 -3.88 -5.62 -29.75
N GLU A 811 -4.90 -6.28 -30.32
CA GLU A 811 -6.30 -5.90 -30.10
C GLU A 811 -6.67 -6.02 -28.61
N LEU A 812 -6.40 -7.16 -27.97
CA LEU A 812 -6.77 -7.41 -26.58
C LEU A 812 -6.02 -6.51 -25.59
N VAL A 813 -4.70 -6.35 -25.73
CA VAL A 813 -3.88 -5.51 -24.83
C VAL A 813 -4.25 -4.03 -24.94
N SER A 814 -4.68 -3.56 -26.11
CA SER A 814 -5.18 -2.17 -26.28
C SER A 814 -6.47 -1.86 -25.50
N LEU A 815 -7.14 -2.89 -24.97
CA LEU A 815 -8.38 -2.78 -24.20
C LEU A 815 -8.17 -2.99 -22.69
N LEU A 816 -6.97 -3.40 -22.25
CA LEU A 816 -6.62 -3.62 -20.85
C LEU A 816 -5.90 -2.41 -20.25
N LYS A 817 -6.16 -2.13 -18.97
CA LYS A 817 -5.44 -1.14 -18.17
C LYS A 817 -4.36 -1.78 -17.31
N HIS A 818 -3.40 -0.96 -16.88
CA HIS A 818 -2.38 -1.29 -15.87
C HIS A 818 -1.38 -2.40 -16.26
N VAL A 819 -1.35 -2.86 -17.51
CA VAL A 819 -0.33 -3.77 -18.04
C VAL A 819 0.93 -3.00 -18.44
N ASP A 820 2.12 -3.44 -18.00
CA ASP A 820 3.40 -2.84 -18.43
C ASP A 820 3.98 -3.55 -19.67
N ILE A 821 3.91 -4.88 -19.67
CA ILE A 821 4.50 -5.76 -20.69
C ILE A 821 3.56 -6.93 -20.97
N ALA A 822 3.39 -7.30 -22.24
CA ALA A 822 2.70 -8.51 -22.67
C ALA A 822 3.66 -9.52 -23.34
N VAL A 823 3.45 -10.81 -23.08
CA VAL A 823 4.11 -11.93 -23.77
C VAL A 823 3.08 -12.69 -24.61
N ALA A 824 3.21 -12.63 -25.93
CA ALA A 824 2.29 -13.22 -26.90
C ALA A 824 2.78 -14.61 -27.37
N GLY A 825 1.84 -15.52 -27.69
CA GLY A 825 2.13 -16.90 -28.11
C GLY A 825 1.05 -17.50 -29.02
N GLY A 826 1.40 -18.58 -29.74
CA GLY A 826 0.52 -19.29 -30.68
C GLY A 826 0.60 -18.80 -32.13
N GLY A 827 1.37 -17.75 -32.40
CA GLY A 827 1.56 -17.16 -33.73
C GLY A 827 2.94 -17.48 -34.34
N ASP A 828 3.03 -17.48 -35.66
CA ASP A 828 4.25 -17.73 -36.47
C ASP A 828 5.29 -16.56 -36.37
N ASP A 829 5.13 -15.63 -35.42
CA ASP A 829 5.76 -14.30 -35.44
C ASP A 829 7.23 -14.24 -35.01
N LEU A 830 8.06 -13.63 -35.86
CA LEU A 830 9.46 -13.29 -35.59
C LEU A 830 9.70 -11.78 -35.66
N LEU A 831 9.51 -11.12 -34.52
CA LEU A 831 9.83 -9.70 -34.33
C LEU A 831 11.36 -9.45 -34.41
N VAL A 832 11.78 -8.30 -34.95
CA VAL A 832 13.21 -7.92 -35.05
C VAL A 832 13.45 -6.49 -34.58
N ASN A 833 14.58 -6.22 -33.91
CA ASN A 833 14.88 -4.86 -33.47
C ASN A 833 15.45 -4.03 -34.63
N THR A 834 14.67 -3.06 -35.10
CA THR A 834 15.02 -2.22 -36.25
C THR A 834 16.05 -1.13 -35.90
N GLU A 835 16.12 -0.70 -34.63
CA GLU A 835 17.02 0.36 -34.17
C GLU A 835 18.50 -0.07 -34.23
N ILE A 836 18.81 -1.30 -33.83
CA ILE A 836 20.18 -1.83 -33.83
C ILE A 836 20.69 -2.25 -35.22
N THR A 837 19.91 -2.07 -36.29
CA THR A 837 20.28 -2.52 -37.65
C THR A 837 21.62 -1.97 -38.16
N ALA A 838 22.06 -0.81 -37.67
CA ALA A 838 23.36 -0.22 -37.97
C ALA A 838 24.56 -1.01 -37.40
N THR A 839 24.36 -1.83 -36.36
CA THR A 839 25.39 -2.66 -35.71
C THR A 839 25.12 -4.16 -35.88
N LEU A 840 23.85 -4.57 -35.92
CA LEU A 840 23.38 -5.94 -36.14
C LEU A 840 22.25 -5.97 -37.19
N PRO A 841 22.59 -6.17 -38.48
CA PRO A 841 21.60 -6.29 -39.56
C PRO A 841 20.59 -7.42 -39.33
N ILE A 842 19.36 -7.27 -39.85
CA ILE A 842 18.26 -8.25 -39.70
C ILE A 842 18.68 -9.67 -40.12
N THR A 843 19.49 -9.83 -41.18
CA THR A 843 20.03 -11.14 -41.63
C THR A 843 20.97 -11.84 -40.64
N ARG A 844 21.25 -11.21 -39.49
CA ARG A 844 21.97 -11.75 -38.32
C ARG A 844 21.15 -11.76 -37.03
N GLN A 845 19.95 -11.17 -37.03
CA GLN A 845 18.98 -11.30 -35.93
C GLN A 845 18.17 -12.60 -36.12
N LEU A 846 17.92 -12.96 -37.38
CA LEU A 846 17.19 -14.14 -37.83
C LEU A 846 18.11 -15.30 -38.25
N LEU A 847 17.58 -16.52 -38.35
CA LEU A 847 18.27 -17.69 -38.91
C LEU A 847 18.22 -17.68 -40.45
N PRO A 848 19.08 -18.46 -41.14
CA PRO A 848 19.12 -18.50 -42.60
C PRO A 848 17.87 -19.15 -43.23
N GLY A 849 16.88 -18.31 -43.57
CA GLY A 849 15.63 -18.71 -44.22
C GLY A 849 14.37 -18.27 -43.50
N ASP A 850 14.51 -17.59 -42.35
CA ASP A 850 13.41 -16.87 -41.72
C ASP A 850 13.22 -15.50 -42.39
N GLU A 851 12.02 -14.94 -42.26
CA GLU A 851 11.70 -13.55 -42.60
C GLU A 851 11.08 -12.90 -41.35
N PRO A 852 11.22 -11.58 -41.15
CA PRO A 852 10.62 -10.90 -40.00
C PRO A 852 9.09 -10.81 -40.15
N ALA A 853 8.38 -10.77 -39.02
CA ALA A 853 6.96 -10.46 -38.98
C ALA A 853 6.68 -9.05 -39.56
N VAL A 854 5.54 -8.89 -40.22
CA VAL A 854 5.10 -7.63 -40.86
C VAL A 854 3.65 -7.30 -40.53
N ASP A 855 3.27 -6.03 -40.65
CA ASP A 855 1.88 -5.57 -40.61
C ASP A 855 1.17 -5.69 -41.97
N ASP A 856 -0.13 -5.35 -41.97
CA ASP A 856 -1.02 -5.35 -43.14
C ASP A 856 -0.56 -4.42 -44.30
N ASP A 857 0.41 -3.52 -44.05
CA ASP A 857 1.01 -2.58 -45.00
C ASP A 857 2.47 -2.96 -45.40
N ASP A 858 2.89 -4.22 -45.15
CA ASP A 858 4.25 -4.78 -45.37
C ASP A 858 5.36 -4.12 -44.49
N ASN A 859 5.04 -3.42 -43.39
CA ASN A 859 6.06 -2.84 -42.49
C ASN A 859 6.56 -3.87 -41.46
N ILE A 860 7.88 -3.90 -41.22
CA ILE A 860 8.52 -4.82 -40.27
C ILE A 860 8.11 -4.52 -38.83
N ARG A 861 7.58 -5.53 -38.12
CA ARG A 861 7.24 -5.47 -36.70
C ARG A 861 8.50 -5.49 -35.83
N ASN A 862 8.58 -4.55 -34.90
CA ASN A 862 9.77 -4.31 -34.08
C ASN A 862 9.83 -5.25 -32.86
N TYR A 863 11.03 -5.54 -32.32
CA TYR A 863 11.19 -6.15 -30.99
C TYR A 863 11.74 -5.11 -29.99
N PRO A 864 11.01 -4.75 -28.91
CA PRO A 864 9.60 -5.07 -28.66
C PRO A 864 8.66 -4.30 -29.63
N LEU A 865 7.40 -4.74 -29.68
CA LEU A 865 6.29 -3.95 -30.20
C LEU A 865 5.79 -2.97 -29.13
N GLU A 866 5.11 -1.91 -29.55
CA GLU A 866 4.50 -0.91 -28.68
C GLU A 866 2.99 -0.80 -28.99
N VAL A 867 2.17 -0.89 -27.94
CA VAL A 867 0.71 -0.68 -27.96
C VAL A 867 0.37 0.44 -26.96
N THR A 868 -0.77 1.10 -27.12
CA THR A 868 -1.25 2.14 -26.18
C THR A 868 -2.46 1.62 -25.40
N ASP A 869 -2.41 1.73 -24.07
CA ASP A 869 -3.51 1.34 -23.17
C ASP A 869 -4.66 2.38 -23.18
N PRO A 870 -5.84 2.08 -22.59
CA PRO A 870 -6.97 3.01 -22.52
C PRO A 870 -6.70 4.32 -21.73
N ASP A 871 -5.65 4.37 -20.91
CA ASP A 871 -5.23 5.56 -20.16
C ASP A 871 -4.16 6.39 -20.91
N GLY A 872 -3.62 5.88 -22.03
CA GLY A 872 -2.59 6.53 -22.84
C GLY A 872 -1.15 6.14 -22.50
N ARG A 873 -0.92 5.04 -21.77
CA ARG A 873 0.41 4.48 -21.47
C ARG A 873 0.90 3.58 -22.61
N THR A 874 2.22 3.44 -22.75
CA THR A 874 2.83 2.47 -23.69
C THR A 874 2.99 1.12 -23.01
N VAL A 875 2.41 0.07 -23.60
CA VAL A 875 2.59 -1.34 -23.24
C VAL A 875 3.53 -1.99 -24.25
N TYR A 876 4.51 -2.76 -23.80
CA TYR A 876 5.45 -3.46 -24.68
C TYR A 876 5.02 -4.90 -24.94
N ILE A 877 4.92 -5.32 -26.20
CA ILE A 877 4.60 -6.73 -26.55
C ILE A 877 5.83 -7.45 -27.10
N VAL A 878 6.07 -8.68 -26.63
CA VAL A 878 7.14 -9.57 -27.10
C VAL A 878 6.62 -10.98 -27.42
N THR A 879 7.24 -11.65 -28.40
CA THR A 879 7.00 -13.06 -28.75
C THR A 879 8.26 -13.69 -29.37
N SER A 880 8.30 -15.02 -29.48
CA SER A 880 9.48 -15.80 -29.87
C SER A 880 9.14 -17.15 -30.53
N MET A 881 8.81 -17.14 -31.81
CA MET A 881 8.51 -18.38 -32.56
C MET A 881 9.76 -19.19 -32.99
N VAL A 882 9.58 -20.45 -33.40
CA VAL A 882 10.62 -21.30 -34.03
C VAL A 882 10.16 -21.83 -35.40
N THR A 883 10.71 -21.25 -36.46
CA THR A 883 10.41 -21.49 -37.88
C THR A 883 10.79 -22.88 -38.41
N THR A 884 10.09 -23.94 -38.01
CA THR A 884 10.31 -25.30 -38.55
C THR A 884 9.73 -25.51 -39.96
N SER A 885 8.81 -24.63 -40.38
CA SER A 885 7.90 -24.81 -41.52
C SER A 885 8.58 -24.93 -42.90
N THR A 886 9.77 -24.34 -43.08
CA THR A 886 10.46 -24.31 -44.39
C THR A 886 11.51 -25.43 -44.56
N TRP A 887 12.20 -25.85 -43.49
CA TRP A 887 13.34 -26.78 -43.57
C TRP A 887 12.97 -28.26 -43.38
N ALA A 888 11.94 -28.58 -42.59
CA ALA A 888 11.50 -29.97 -42.36
C ALA A 888 11.05 -30.70 -43.64
N ALA A 889 10.70 -29.96 -44.70
CA ALA A 889 10.38 -30.50 -46.02
C ALA A 889 11.59 -31.08 -46.78
N SER A 890 12.82 -30.77 -46.38
CA SER A 890 14.05 -31.14 -47.11
C SER A 890 14.58 -32.54 -46.76
N THR A 891 14.49 -32.96 -45.49
CA THR A 891 14.88 -34.28 -44.98
C THR A 891 13.78 -35.33 -45.21
N GLY A 892 13.30 -35.42 -46.45
CA GLY A 892 11.95 -35.88 -46.78
C GLY A 892 11.56 -37.30 -46.33
N THR A 893 10.81 -37.40 -45.21
CA THR A 893 9.74 -38.39 -45.04
C THR A 893 8.45 -37.82 -44.42
N SER A 894 7.93 -36.73 -44.98
CA SER A 894 6.54 -36.28 -44.79
C SER A 894 5.85 -36.05 -46.14
N THR A 895 4.54 -36.27 -46.22
CA THR A 895 3.72 -36.03 -47.44
C THR A 895 2.75 -34.88 -47.21
N PRO A 896 2.51 -33.98 -48.19
CA PRO A 896 1.71 -32.77 -47.96
C PRO A 896 0.26 -33.01 -47.53
N LYS A 897 -0.30 -32.06 -46.75
CA LYS A 897 -1.73 -32.00 -46.37
C LYS A 897 -2.61 -32.13 -47.63
N ALA A 898 -3.47 -33.15 -47.69
CA ALA A 898 -4.40 -33.37 -48.80
C ALA A 898 -5.80 -33.77 -48.28
N ARG A 899 -6.79 -32.89 -48.45
CA ARG A 899 -8.20 -33.17 -48.08
C ARG A 899 -8.80 -34.27 -48.96
N SER A 900 -9.17 -35.40 -48.36
CA SER A 900 -10.13 -36.36 -48.94
C SER A 900 -10.83 -37.17 -47.84
N PRO A 901 -12.17 -37.19 -47.76
CA PRO A 901 -12.88 -38.12 -46.89
C PRO A 901 -12.87 -39.55 -47.47
N THR A 902 -13.20 -40.52 -46.62
CA THR A 902 -13.38 -41.96 -46.91
C THR A 902 -12.11 -42.76 -47.28
N GLY A 903 -11.53 -43.43 -46.27
CA GLY A 903 -10.51 -44.48 -46.43
C GLY A 903 -10.18 -45.11 -45.08
N SER A 904 -10.18 -46.44 -44.97
CA SER A 904 -9.91 -47.12 -43.69
C SER A 904 -8.40 -47.14 -43.37
N PRO A 905 -8.01 -47.02 -42.08
CA PRO A 905 -6.60 -46.90 -41.71
C PRO A 905 -5.85 -48.21 -41.97
N ARG A 906 -4.80 -48.13 -42.79
CA ARG A 906 -3.78 -49.18 -42.88
C ARG A 906 -2.67 -48.85 -41.89
N ARG A 907 -2.49 -49.69 -40.86
CA ARG A 907 -1.33 -49.61 -39.97
C ARG A 907 -0.04 -49.73 -40.78
N ALA A 908 0.71 -48.64 -40.87
CA ALA A 908 2.10 -48.64 -41.32
C ALA A 908 2.99 -48.71 -40.07
N THR A 909 3.44 -49.90 -39.71
CA THR A 909 4.34 -50.10 -38.56
C THR A 909 5.75 -49.60 -38.88
N ARG A 910 5.98 -48.29 -38.71
CA ARG A 910 7.29 -47.81 -38.24
C ARG A 910 7.31 -48.05 -36.74
N ALA A 911 8.25 -48.85 -36.25
CA ALA A 911 8.59 -48.83 -34.83
C ALA A 911 9.46 -47.58 -34.61
N VAL A 912 8.90 -46.57 -33.93
CA VAL A 912 9.74 -45.61 -33.20
C VAL A 912 10.40 -46.43 -32.09
N TRP A 913 11.73 -46.33 -31.95
CA TRP A 913 12.44 -46.96 -30.84
C TRP A 913 12.56 -45.93 -29.73
N CYS A 914 11.56 -45.98 -28.85
CA CYS A 914 11.67 -45.59 -27.46
C CYS A 914 12.48 -46.66 -26.70
#